data_AF-B3DRV5-F1
#
_entry.id   AF-B3DRV5-F1
#
_cell.length_a   1.000
_cell.length_b   1.000
_cell.length_c   1.000
_cell.angle_alpha   90.00
_cell.angle_beta   90.00
_cell.angle_gamma   90.00
#
_symmetry.space_group_name_H-M   'P 1'
#
loop_
_entity.id
_entity.type
_entity.pdbx_description
1 polymer ?
#
loop_
_entity_poly.entity_id
_entity_poly.type
_entity_poly.pdbx_seq_one_letter_code
_entity_poly.pdbx_strand_id
1 'polypeptide(L)'
;MLGDSRDLFRPKTSDIPAKPGVYKWRDGEGRVIYVGKAKNLRNRLTNYFQPLYLLHPRTQTMVLTARSLEWTVVATELESLTLEYTWIKEFDPRFNVQFRDDKTYPYLAVSTGERIPRVWVTRSRKRRDTRYFGPYAKVWELRHSLDRLLRTFPVRTCTTNVFHKAQLTGRPCLFASIGKCSAPCVNRIEADEHRRLCEQLVGVMTGRLGRPYIAQLTRDMKEASAELEFEKAARLRDQIQMLETVVQQNAVVFDQDVDADVFGFASDELEASVHAFYVRAGSIRGERNWSVERVEDIDDADLMADLLVQVYSDAAGDNHPQSAATISTNREAIGSTQTITATDAVARAQATRERNTRQETTGRADLLAPIAPVPREIIVPVEPARREELEGWLTNLRGGAVTIRVASRGDKKQLMDRANENASQALQRSKMSRISDMGARTQAMNDVAKALGLAEAPLRIECYDISNTVGGAFQVASMVVFEDAIAKKSEYRRFAIRGKDGKGAVDDLSALYETLTRRFKHGNIAGDSGESIDAEQRVASAAGKMTTAVAAETIAANGNDNGEGGSDISGKGHAVPVGVQNDARESPPDIVQQNTNRHHFAYKPNLVVVDGGKPQVMAAAKALEDCGVNDVAVCGLAKRLEEVWVPDDDYPIILKRQSEGMYLLQRVRDESHRFAITYHRQQRRKGALRSALDEIPGIGESYQKRLLNHFGSVKAMREASVEDFEKVKGIGHAKAEALYTALHEQ
;
A
#
# COMPACT_ATOMS: atom_id res chain seq x y z
N MET A 1 20.24 -3.39 -28.40
CA MET A 1 19.11 -2.57 -27.93
C MET A 1 19.14 -2.59 -26.41
N LEU A 2 19.68 -1.57 -25.76
CA LEU A 2 19.54 -1.48 -24.30
C LEU A 2 18.05 -1.19 -24.07
N GLY A 3 17.35 -2.11 -23.42
CA GLY A 3 15.96 -1.89 -23.03
C GLY A 3 15.80 -0.60 -22.22
N ASP A 4 14.57 -0.16 -22.05
CA ASP A 4 14.27 0.99 -21.21
C ASP A 4 14.70 0.70 -19.75
N SER A 5 15.73 1.38 -19.27
CA SER A 5 16.30 1.12 -17.93
C SER A 5 15.29 1.31 -16.81
N ARG A 6 14.22 2.07 -17.06
CA ARG A 6 13.12 2.30 -16.12
C ARG A 6 12.35 1.02 -15.80
N ASP A 7 12.32 0.05 -16.71
CA ASP A 7 11.55 -1.18 -16.52
C ASP A 7 12.10 -2.05 -15.38
N LEU A 8 13.39 -1.88 -15.02
CA LEU A 8 14.02 -2.56 -13.89
C LEU A 8 13.45 -2.13 -12.53
N PHE A 9 12.91 -0.92 -12.43
CA PHE A 9 12.42 -0.35 -11.16
C PHE A 9 11.03 0.30 -11.30
N ARG A 10 10.30 -0.04 -12.36
CA ARG A 10 8.96 0.48 -12.64
C ARG A 10 7.94 -0.08 -11.63
N PRO A 11 7.32 0.76 -10.79
CA PRO A 11 6.27 0.29 -9.89
C PRO A 11 4.99 -0.01 -10.68
N LYS A 12 4.19 -0.98 -10.22
CA LYS A 12 2.85 -1.18 -10.76
C LYS A 12 1.98 0.02 -10.40
N THR A 13 1.13 0.46 -11.32
CA THR A 13 0.24 1.61 -11.11
C THR A 13 -0.67 1.45 -9.88
N SER A 14 -1.07 0.22 -9.54
CA SER A 14 -1.86 -0.10 -8.34
C SER A 14 -1.15 0.24 -7.05
N ASP A 15 0.17 0.10 -7.03
CA ASP A 15 1.00 0.18 -5.81
C ASP A 15 1.36 1.64 -5.50
N ILE A 16 1.16 2.53 -6.47
CA ILE A 16 1.33 3.96 -6.27
C ILE A 16 0.03 4.52 -5.65
N PRO A 17 0.09 5.17 -4.48
CA PRO A 17 -1.08 5.74 -3.84
C PRO A 17 -1.64 6.92 -4.65
N ALA A 18 -2.97 7.03 -4.73
CA ALA A 18 -3.65 8.21 -5.29
C ALA A 18 -3.81 9.32 -4.24
N LYS A 19 -2.71 9.69 -3.59
CA LYS A 19 -2.65 10.67 -2.52
C LYS A 19 -1.58 11.74 -2.81
N PRO A 20 -1.62 12.89 -2.14
CA PRO A 20 -0.54 13.87 -2.19
C PRO A 20 0.77 13.27 -1.68
N GLY A 21 1.90 13.72 -2.21
CA GLY A 21 3.19 13.25 -1.75
C GLY A 21 4.37 13.88 -2.48
N VAL A 22 5.55 13.56 -1.98
CA VAL A 22 6.85 13.97 -2.56
C VAL A 22 7.57 12.72 -3.01
N TYR A 23 8.32 12.83 -4.10
CA TYR A 23 9.08 11.73 -4.67
C TYR A 23 10.48 12.17 -5.05
N LYS A 24 11.43 11.23 -4.95
CA LYS A 24 12.84 11.43 -5.28
C LYS A 24 13.34 10.33 -6.20
N TRP A 25 14.15 10.71 -7.17
CA TRP A 25 14.83 9.82 -8.09
C TRP A 25 16.31 9.81 -7.74
N ARG A 26 16.91 8.62 -7.68
CA ARG A 26 18.34 8.46 -7.43
C ARG A 26 19.04 7.84 -8.62
N ASP A 27 20.31 8.17 -8.80
CA ASP A 27 21.19 7.49 -9.76
C ASP A 27 21.72 6.16 -9.20
N GLY A 28 22.61 5.50 -9.94
CA GLY A 28 23.21 4.22 -9.54
C GLY A 28 24.14 4.31 -8.33
N GLU A 29 24.58 5.50 -7.95
CA GLU A 29 25.39 5.74 -6.74
C GLU A 29 24.51 6.15 -5.54
N GLY A 30 23.17 6.11 -5.70
CA GLY A 30 22.24 6.50 -4.65
C GLY A 30 22.11 8.01 -4.48
N ARG A 31 22.73 8.85 -5.32
CA ARG A 31 22.62 10.31 -5.21
C ARG A 31 21.26 10.78 -5.70
N VAL A 32 20.60 11.66 -4.96
CA VAL A 32 19.30 12.22 -5.36
C VAL A 32 19.52 13.18 -6.53
N ILE A 33 19.00 12.81 -7.70
CA ILE A 33 19.18 13.58 -8.95
C ILE A 33 17.97 14.45 -9.28
N TYR A 34 16.79 14.10 -8.76
CA TYR A 34 15.56 14.86 -8.94
C TYR A 34 14.60 14.65 -7.77
N VAL A 35 13.95 15.73 -7.34
CA VAL A 35 12.86 15.72 -6.36
C VAL A 35 11.63 16.39 -6.98
N GLY A 36 10.45 15.83 -6.75
CA GLY A 36 9.20 16.42 -7.22
C GLY A 36 8.04 16.20 -6.27
N LYS A 37 7.01 17.05 -6.39
CA LYS A 37 5.73 16.90 -5.70
C LYS A 37 4.61 16.38 -6.60
N ALA A 38 3.59 15.82 -5.97
CA ALA A 38 2.35 15.43 -6.62
C ALA A 38 1.13 15.74 -5.74
N LYS A 39 0.07 16.30 -6.33
CA LYS A 39 -1.28 16.28 -5.71
C LYS A 39 -1.83 14.85 -5.67
N ASN A 40 -1.47 14.05 -6.67
CA ASN A 40 -1.82 12.64 -6.80
C ASN A 40 -0.58 11.90 -7.32
N LEU A 41 0.10 11.16 -6.42
CA LEU A 41 1.33 10.43 -6.72
C LEU A 41 1.13 9.45 -7.88
N ARG A 42 0.04 8.67 -7.91
CA ARG A 42 -0.25 7.73 -9.01
C ARG A 42 -0.24 8.42 -10.36
N ASN A 43 -1.08 9.42 -10.55
CA ASN A 43 -1.18 10.12 -11.84
C ASN A 43 0.17 10.75 -12.24
N ARG A 44 0.89 11.33 -11.27
CA ARG A 44 2.15 12.01 -11.52
C ARG A 44 3.29 11.05 -11.86
N LEU A 45 3.43 9.96 -11.10
CA LEU A 45 4.51 9.01 -11.26
C LEU A 45 4.31 8.13 -12.50
N THR A 46 3.08 7.67 -12.76
CA THR A 46 2.76 6.92 -13.98
C THR A 46 3.13 7.70 -15.25
N ASN A 47 3.02 9.04 -15.23
CA ASN A 47 3.42 9.89 -16.35
C ASN A 47 4.91 9.76 -16.71
N TYR A 48 5.80 9.56 -15.74
CA TYR A 48 7.24 9.39 -16.00
C TYR A 48 7.59 8.06 -16.67
N PHE A 49 6.67 7.09 -16.73
CA PHE A 49 6.84 5.79 -17.38
C PHE A 49 6.08 5.68 -18.72
N GLN A 50 5.67 6.81 -19.29
CA GLN A 50 5.22 6.87 -20.69
C GLN A 50 6.38 6.56 -21.65
N PRO A 51 6.08 6.16 -22.91
CA PRO A 51 7.09 6.01 -23.96
C PRO A 51 8.02 7.23 -24.03
N LEU A 52 9.33 6.99 -24.15
CA LEU A 52 10.35 8.04 -24.04
C LEU A 52 10.11 9.21 -25.01
N TYR A 53 9.67 8.92 -26.24
CA TYR A 53 9.41 9.94 -27.27
C TYR A 53 8.27 10.91 -26.91
N LEU A 54 7.38 10.54 -25.97
CA LEU A 54 6.33 11.43 -25.45
C LEU A 54 6.84 12.34 -24.31
N LEU A 55 7.99 12.02 -23.73
CA LEU A 55 8.58 12.82 -22.65
C LEU A 55 9.45 13.93 -23.23
N HIS A 56 9.45 15.08 -22.57
CA HIS A 56 10.37 16.17 -22.90
C HIS A 56 11.84 15.71 -22.81
N PRO A 57 12.76 16.13 -23.70
CA PRO A 57 14.14 15.64 -23.73
C PRO A 57 14.87 15.69 -22.39
N ARG A 58 14.74 16.79 -21.62
CA ARG A 58 15.30 16.88 -20.26
C ARG A 58 14.75 15.83 -19.29
N THR A 59 13.46 15.50 -19.40
CA THR A 59 12.83 14.47 -18.58
C THR A 59 13.33 13.09 -18.98
N GLN A 60 13.52 12.82 -20.29
CA GLN A 60 14.13 11.58 -20.77
C GLN A 60 15.51 11.38 -20.15
N THR A 61 16.39 12.38 -20.20
CA THR A 61 17.73 12.31 -19.59
C THR A 61 17.65 12.01 -18.09
N MET A 62 16.74 12.65 -17.36
CA MET A 62 16.55 12.42 -15.92
C MET A 62 16.13 10.97 -15.64
N VAL A 63 15.06 10.48 -16.27
CA VAL A 63 14.53 9.14 -16.00
C VAL A 63 15.45 8.02 -16.47
N LEU A 64 16.23 8.23 -17.54
CA LEU A 64 17.21 7.27 -18.03
C LEU A 64 18.49 7.24 -17.16
N THR A 65 18.82 8.34 -16.49
CA THR A 65 19.90 8.35 -15.50
C THR A 65 19.49 7.63 -14.22
N ALA A 66 18.22 7.75 -13.83
CA ALA A 66 17.75 7.18 -12.58
C ALA A 66 17.88 5.65 -12.54
N ARG A 67 18.09 5.13 -11.32
CA ARG A 67 18.10 3.69 -11.00
C ARG A 67 17.11 3.34 -9.90
N SER A 68 16.59 4.32 -9.18
CA SER A 68 15.50 4.10 -8.23
C SER A 68 14.54 5.28 -8.13
N LEU A 69 13.31 4.97 -7.73
CA LEU A 69 12.23 5.92 -7.46
C LEU A 69 11.66 5.66 -6.08
N GLU A 70 11.62 6.70 -5.26
CA GLU A 70 11.04 6.67 -3.92
C GLU A 70 9.98 7.75 -3.77
N TRP A 71 8.95 7.51 -2.95
CA TRP A 71 7.97 8.51 -2.58
C TRP A 71 7.57 8.40 -1.11
N THR A 72 7.07 9.53 -0.60
CA THR A 72 6.52 9.73 0.73
C THR A 72 5.14 10.36 0.58
N VAL A 73 4.13 9.69 1.12
CA VAL A 73 2.76 10.21 1.18
C VAL A 73 2.65 11.25 2.28
N VAL A 74 1.95 12.35 1.98
CA VAL A 74 1.67 13.47 2.89
C VAL A 74 0.16 13.77 2.89
N ALA A 75 -0.35 14.51 3.87
CA ALA A 75 -1.80 14.79 4.00
C ALA A 75 -2.30 15.68 2.88
N THR A 76 -1.55 16.76 2.66
CA THR A 76 -2.00 17.89 1.86
C THR A 76 -0.99 18.20 0.77
N GLU A 77 -1.48 18.88 -0.26
CA GLU A 77 -0.61 19.46 -1.27
C GLU A 77 0.41 20.45 -0.64
N LEU A 78 0.02 21.19 0.39
CA LEU A 78 0.89 22.14 1.09
C LEU A 78 2.08 21.45 1.78
N GLU A 79 1.84 20.30 2.42
CA GLU A 79 2.90 19.48 3.01
C GLU A 79 3.84 18.94 1.92
N SER A 80 3.28 18.44 0.81
CA SER A 80 4.11 17.96 -0.31
C SER A 80 5.02 19.05 -0.85
N LEU A 81 4.54 20.30 -0.84
CA LEU A 81 5.28 21.47 -1.26
C LEU A 81 6.41 21.85 -0.31
N THR A 82 6.10 21.85 0.98
CA THR A 82 7.06 22.19 2.02
C THR A 82 8.18 21.16 2.04
N LEU A 83 7.83 19.87 1.97
CA LEU A 83 8.78 18.77 1.98
C LEU A 83 9.60 18.69 0.68
N GLU A 84 8.98 18.89 -0.50
CA GLU A 84 9.71 19.01 -1.79
C GLU A 84 10.78 20.09 -1.72
N TYR A 85 10.44 21.25 -1.17
CA TYR A 85 11.39 22.35 -1.04
C TYR A 85 12.52 22.04 -0.08
N THR A 86 12.21 21.46 1.09
CA THR A 86 13.25 21.09 2.04
C THR A 86 14.22 20.10 1.42
N TRP A 87 13.72 19.08 0.71
CA TRP A 87 14.55 18.11 0.00
C TRP A 87 15.38 18.71 -1.13
N ILE A 88 14.83 19.65 -1.91
CA ILE A 88 15.62 20.30 -2.96
C ILE A 88 16.76 21.12 -2.34
N LYS A 89 16.50 21.82 -1.24
CA LYS A 89 17.55 22.58 -0.53
C LYS A 89 18.56 21.67 0.16
N GLU A 90 18.12 20.52 0.64
CA GLU A 90 18.97 19.52 1.27
C GLU A 90 19.87 18.83 0.24
N PHE A 91 19.27 18.19 -0.77
CA PHE A 91 19.97 17.34 -1.74
C PHE A 91 20.60 18.09 -2.94
N ASP A 92 20.22 19.35 -3.20
CA ASP A 92 20.55 20.12 -4.42
C ASP A 92 20.53 19.28 -5.72
N PRO A 93 19.41 18.59 -6.01
CA PRO A 93 19.33 17.65 -7.12
C PRO A 93 19.56 18.33 -8.47
N ARG A 94 20.52 17.80 -9.25
CA ARG A 94 20.98 18.42 -10.51
C ARG A 94 19.89 18.65 -11.57
N PHE A 95 18.83 17.85 -11.60
CA PHE A 95 17.73 18.00 -12.57
C PHE A 95 16.62 18.95 -12.10
N ASN A 96 16.62 19.38 -10.83
CA ASN A 96 15.70 20.43 -10.39
C ASN A 96 16.20 21.78 -10.89
N VAL A 97 15.40 22.44 -11.74
CA VAL A 97 15.70 23.81 -12.21
C VAL A 97 15.06 24.84 -11.27
N GLN A 98 13.83 24.58 -10.83
CA GLN A 98 13.15 25.41 -9.83
C GLN A 98 13.67 25.11 -8.43
N PHE A 99 13.71 26.14 -7.58
CA PHE A 99 14.15 26.10 -6.18
C PHE A 99 15.64 25.90 -5.91
N ARG A 100 16.48 25.80 -6.96
CA ARG A 100 17.92 26.07 -6.79
C ARG A 100 18.10 27.53 -6.38
N ASP A 101 17.37 28.44 -7.02
CA ASP A 101 17.21 29.84 -6.58
C ASP A 101 16.55 29.96 -5.20
N ASP A 102 16.87 31.01 -4.46
CA ASP A 102 16.37 31.30 -3.10
C ASP A 102 14.98 31.95 -3.09
N LYS A 103 14.08 31.42 -3.92
CA LYS A 103 12.67 31.81 -3.95
C LYS A 103 12.02 31.43 -2.63
N THR A 104 12.06 32.38 -1.71
CA THR A 104 11.48 32.23 -0.38
C THR A 104 9.97 32.21 -0.48
N TYR A 105 9.32 31.12 -0.09
CA TYR A 105 7.86 31.07 -0.11
C TYR A 105 7.22 32.10 0.83
N PRO A 106 6.08 32.70 0.43
CA PRO A 106 5.27 33.51 1.33
C PRO A 106 4.73 32.69 2.51
N TYR A 107 4.62 33.37 3.63
CA TYR A 107 3.90 32.97 4.83
C TYR A 107 2.76 33.95 5.04
N LEU A 108 1.67 33.45 5.61
CA LEU A 108 0.73 34.30 6.31
C LEU A 108 1.25 34.55 7.71
N ALA A 109 1.42 35.80 8.11
CA ALA A 109 1.87 36.20 9.42
C ALA A 109 0.73 36.85 10.20
N VAL A 110 0.62 36.54 11.49
CA VAL A 110 -0.33 37.10 12.44
C VAL A 110 0.43 37.59 13.66
N SER A 111 0.42 38.90 13.95
CA SER A 111 1.12 39.48 15.11
C SER A 111 0.37 39.24 16.42
N THR A 112 0.36 37.99 16.87
CA THR A 112 -0.40 37.53 18.04
C THR A 112 0.06 38.17 19.37
N GLY A 113 1.29 38.66 19.46
CA GLY A 113 1.78 39.38 20.63
C GLY A 113 1.38 40.85 20.71
N GLU A 114 0.88 41.45 19.62
CA GLU A 114 0.38 42.83 19.64
C GLU A 114 -1.02 42.88 20.28
N ARG A 115 -1.34 44.00 20.97
CA ARG A 115 -2.68 44.23 21.54
C ARG A 115 -3.79 44.18 20.48
N ILE A 116 -3.51 44.71 19.29
CA ILE A 116 -4.43 44.73 18.14
C ILE A 116 -3.71 44.00 16.98
N PRO A 117 -3.86 42.66 16.88
CA PRO A 117 -3.08 41.85 15.96
C PRO A 117 -3.27 42.25 14.49
N ARG A 118 -2.28 41.97 13.66
CA ARG A 118 -2.30 42.25 12.22
C ARG A 118 -2.07 40.96 11.45
N VAL A 119 -2.80 40.81 10.34
CA VAL A 119 -2.56 39.74 9.38
C VAL A 119 -1.89 40.28 8.12
N TRP A 120 -0.79 39.67 7.66
CA TRP A 120 -0.14 40.07 6.41
C TRP A 120 0.61 38.92 5.75
N VAL A 121 0.93 39.07 4.46
CA VAL A 121 1.76 38.12 3.74
C VAL A 121 3.21 38.59 3.77
N THR A 122 4.14 37.71 4.17
CA THR A 122 5.57 37.99 4.26
C THR A 122 6.40 36.81 3.80
N ARG A 123 7.63 37.04 3.35
CA ARG A 123 8.57 35.94 3.05
C ARG A 123 9.53 35.66 4.22
N SER A 124 9.48 36.44 5.29
CA SER A 124 10.45 36.36 6.40
C SER A 124 9.80 35.99 7.74
N ARG A 125 10.42 35.03 8.46
CA ARG A 125 10.04 34.58 9.81
C ARG A 125 10.91 35.18 10.93
N LYS A 126 11.08 36.49 10.95
CA LYS A 126 12.03 37.16 11.85
C LYS A 126 11.46 37.57 13.22
N ARG A 127 10.12 37.62 13.38
CA ARG A 127 9.49 38.19 14.57
C ARG A 127 9.04 37.10 15.55
N ARG A 128 9.41 37.23 16.83
CA ARG A 128 9.09 36.24 17.88
C ARG A 128 7.64 36.32 18.36
N ASP A 129 7.04 37.50 18.30
CA ASP A 129 5.66 37.82 18.69
C ASP A 129 4.63 37.55 17.57
N THR A 130 5.06 36.85 16.52
CA THR A 130 4.30 36.65 15.28
C THR A 130 4.16 35.17 14.98
N ARG A 131 2.93 34.71 14.79
CA ARG A 131 2.62 33.38 14.28
C ARG A 131 2.67 33.38 12.76
N TYR A 132 3.25 32.35 12.18
CA TYR A 132 3.46 32.17 10.74
C TYR A 132 2.80 30.88 10.25
N PHE A 133 2.06 30.98 9.16
CA PHE A 133 1.44 29.86 8.44
C PHE A 133 2.06 29.76 7.04
N GLY A 134 2.26 28.54 6.56
CA GLY A 134 2.99 28.25 5.33
C GLY A 134 4.29 27.48 5.62
N PRO A 135 5.19 27.36 4.64
CA PRO A 135 5.28 28.14 3.40
C PRO A 135 4.17 27.85 2.38
N TYR A 136 3.64 28.89 1.73
CA TYR A 136 2.67 28.76 0.65
C TYR A 136 3.33 28.80 -0.71
N ALA A 137 3.02 27.84 -1.58
CA ALA A 137 3.64 27.75 -2.90
C ALA A 137 3.35 28.92 -3.82
N LYS A 138 2.07 29.27 -3.90
CA LYS A 138 1.56 30.32 -4.76
C LYS A 138 1.05 31.46 -3.89
N VAL A 139 1.81 32.55 -3.87
CA VAL A 139 1.45 33.79 -3.16
C VAL A 139 0.05 34.27 -3.56
N TRP A 140 -0.33 34.05 -4.83
CA TRP A 140 -1.63 34.44 -5.34
C TRP A 140 -2.77 33.65 -4.69
N GLU A 141 -2.70 32.31 -4.63
CA GLU A 141 -3.71 31.47 -3.97
C GLU A 141 -3.82 31.84 -2.48
N LEU A 142 -2.69 32.03 -1.79
CA LEU A 142 -2.68 32.53 -0.42
C LEU A 142 -3.40 33.89 -0.29
N ARG A 143 -3.08 34.85 -1.16
CA ARG A 143 -3.70 36.19 -1.14
C ARG A 143 -5.19 36.12 -1.43
N HIS A 144 -5.63 35.26 -2.34
CA HIS A 144 -7.05 35.04 -2.62
C HIS A 144 -7.77 34.42 -1.43
N SER A 145 -7.18 33.39 -0.81
CA SER A 145 -7.73 32.77 0.39
C SER A 145 -7.79 33.77 1.55
N LEU A 146 -6.74 34.58 1.75
CA LEU A 146 -6.75 35.66 2.73
C LEU A 146 -7.83 36.71 2.41
N ASP A 147 -7.95 37.16 1.17
CA ASP A 147 -8.95 38.17 0.78
C ASP A 147 -10.38 37.71 1.09
N ARG A 148 -10.64 36.41 0.86
CA ARG A 148 -11.90 35.75 1.18
C ARG A 148 -12.12 35.65 2.69
N LEU A 149 -11.11 35.22 3.45
CA LEU A 149 -11.17 35.14 4.92
C LEU A 149 -11.44 36.50 5.56
N LEU A 150 -10.84 37.58 5.05
CA LEU A 150 -11.01 38.94 5.59
C LEU A 150 -12.43 39.47 5.48
N ARG A 151 -13.28 38.92 4.61
CA ARG A 151 -14.71 39.27 4.55
C ARG A 151 -15.53 38.61 5.67
N THR A 152 -15.06 37.45 6.16
CA THR A 152 -15.73 36.71 7.25
C THR A 152 -15.16 37.12 8.61
N PHE A 153 -13.84 37.29 8.67
CA PHE A 153 -13.09 37.73 9.85
C PHE A 153 -12.40 39.05 9.52
N PRO A 154 -13.10 40.20 9.66
CA PRO A 154 -12.60 41.50 9.24
C PRO A 154 -11.51 42.01 10.19
N VAL A 155 -10.30 41.53 9.99
CA VAL A 155 -9.11 41.87 10.78
C VAL A 155 -8.19 42.82 10.03
N ARG A 156 -7.42 43.64 10.77
CA ARG A 156 -6.55 44.61 10.13
C ARG A 156 -5.38 43.93 9.40
N THR A 157 -5.09 44.46 8.21
CA THR A 157 -3.89 44.11 7.41
C THR A 157 -2.92 45.27 7.24
N CYS A 158 -3.33 46.46 7.66
CA CYS A 158 -2.56 47.70 7.53
C CYS A 158 -1.27 47.67 8.36
N THR A 159 -0.21 48.29 7.83
CA THR A 159 1.05 48.48 8.55
C THR A 159 0.86 49.37 9.78
N THR A 160 1.80 49.31 10.73
CA THR A 160 1.77 50.13 11.95
C THR A 160 1.64 51.62 11.65
N ASN A 161 2.37 52.13 10.65
CA ASN A 161 2.30 53.54 10.26
C ASN A 161 0.91 53.94 9.75
N VAL A 162 0.26 53.08 8.95
CA VAL A 162 -1.09 53.34 8.45
C VAL A 162 -2.11 53.28 9.60
N PHE A 163 -1.91 52.36 10.55
CA PHE A 163 -2.75 52.23 11.74
C PHE A 163 -2.67 53.48 12.63
N HIS A 164 -1.47 53.96 12.96
CA HIS A 164 -1.29 55.18 13.75
C HIS A 164 -1.83 56.42 13.03
N LYS A 165 -1.64 56.54 11.71
CA LYS A 165 -2.21 57.65 10.93
C LYS A 165 -3.74 57.66 11.00
N ALA A 166 -4.38 56.49 10.96
CA ALA A 166 -5.84 56.39 11.09
C ALA A 166 -6.32 56.75 12.50
N GLN A 167 -5.57 56.41 13.55
CA GLN A 167 -5.85 56.85 14.93
C GLN A 167 -5.80 58.37 15.06
N LEU A 168 -4.77 59.01 14.51
CA LEU A 168 -4.61 60.47 14.58
C LEU A 168 -5.68 61.23 13.80
N THR A 169 -6.10 60.70 12.65
CA THR A 169 -7.08 61.37 11.78
C THR A 169 -8.53 61.03 12.13
N GLY A 170 -8.77 59.98 12.92
CA GLY A 170 -10.10 59.44 13.18
C GLY A 170 -10.82 58.90 11.93
N ARG A 171 -10.10 58.72 10.80
CA ARG A 171 -10.71 58.33 9.51
C ARG A 171 -10.42 56.87 9.16
N PRO A 172 -11.45 56.04 8.92
CA PRO A 172 -11.28 54.65 8.50
C PRO A 172 -10.77 54.57 7.06
N CYS A 173 -9.99 53.52 6.76
CA CYS A 173 -9.45 53.28 5.42
C CYS A 173 -10.45 52.54 4.51
N LEU A 174 -10.10 52.40 3.22
CA LEU A 174 -10.92 51.69 2.24
C LEU A 174 -11.30 50.27 2.69
N PHE A 175 -10.36 49.51 3.28
CA PHE A 175 -10.66 48.15 3.76
C PHE A 175 -11.72 48.12 4.85
N ALA A 176 -11.80 49.16 5.68
CA ALA A 176 -12.88 49.29 6.64
C ALA A 176 -14.22 49.60 5.95
N SER A 177 -14.21 50.48 4.95
CA SER A 177 -15.43 50.83 4.20
C SER A 177 -15.99 49.69 3.36
N ILE A 178 -15.15 48.76 2.86
CA ILE A 178 -15.59 47.59 2.09
C ILE A 178 -15.78 46.31 2.93
N GLY A 179 -15.76 46.43 4.27
CA GLY A 179 -16.03 45.32 5.18
C GLY A 179 -14.92 44.27 5.34
N LYS A 180 -13.68 44.58 4.95
CA LYS A 180 -12.50 43.70 5.14
C LYS A 180 -11.75 43.96 6.45
N CYS A 181 -12.11 45.02 7.16
CA CYS A 181 -11.51 45.42 8.42
C CYS A 181 -12.58 46.03 9.33
N SER A 182 -12.64 45.60 10.59
CA SER A 182 -13.52 46.15 11.62
C SER A 182 -13.08 47.52 12.15
N ALA A 183 -11.96 48.05 11.65
CA ALA A 183 -11.41 49.38 11.94
C ALA A 183 -11.13 49.67 13.44
N PRO A 184 -10.36 48.83 14.14
CA PRO A 184 -9.93 49.12 15.51
C PRO A 184 -9.10 50.40 15.64
N CYS A 185 -8.50 50.90 14.55
CA CYS A 185 -7.73 52.16 14.54
C CYS A 185 -8.58 53.41 14.78
N VAL A 186 -9.90 53.34 14.59
CA VAL A 186 -10.82 54.45 14.84
C VAL A 186 -11.87 54.07 15.88
N ASN A 187 -11.57 53.04 16.69
CA ASN A 187 -12.42 52.54 17.77
C ASN A 187 -13.84 52.14 17.33
N ARG A 188 -14.02 51.62 16.09
CA ARG A 188 -15.29 51.00 15.67
C ARG A 188 -15.54 49.65 16.35
N ILE A 189 -14.50 49.06 16.91
CA ILE A 189 -14.48 47.77 17.59
C ILE A 189 -13.44 47.86 18.71
N GLU A 190 -13.73 47.22 19.85
CA GLU A 190 -12.79 47.12 20.94
C GLU A 190 -11.59 46.22 20.58
N ALA A 191 -10.44 46.48 21.21
CA ALA A 191 -9.21 45.72 20.95
C ALA A 191 -9.39 44.22 21.21
N ASP A 192 -10.12 43.84 22.27
CA ASP A 192 -10.32 42.44 22.65
C ASP A 192 -11.27 41.72 21.69
N GLU A 193 -12.28 42.43 21.17
CA GLU A 193 -13.18 41.88 20.14
C GLU A 193 -12.45 41.70 18.81
N HIS A 194 -11.60 42.67 18.43
CA HIS A 194 -10.72 42.54 17.27
C HIS A 194 -9.74 41.36 17.41
N ARG A 195 -9.22 41.13 18.62
CA ARG A 195 -8.36 39.99 18.93
C ARG A 195 -9.10 38.66 18.76
N ARG A 196 -10.35 38.57 19.22
CA ARG A 196 -11.22 37.38 19.03
C ARG A 196 -11.41 37.04 17.54
N LEU A 197 -11.60 38.03 16.67
CA LEU A 197 -11.65 37.81 15.21
C LEU A 197 -10.32 37.26 14.66
N CYS A 198 -9.18 37.74 15.16
CA CYS A 198 -7.87 37.21 14.77
C CYS A 198 -7.67 35.77 15.24
N GLU A 199 -8.10 35.45 16.46
CA GLU A 199 -8.03 34.11 17.02
C GLU A 199 -8.93 33.12 16.27
N GLN A 200 -10.12 33.56 15.82
CA GLN A 200 -10.98 32.76 14.95
C GLN A 200 -10.32 32.50 13.59
N LEU A 201 -9.73 33.52 12.96
CA LEU A 201 -8.97 33.35 11.72
C LEU A 201 -7.81 32.36 11.92
N VAL A 202 -7.03 32.51 13.00
CA VAL A 202 -5.95 31.59 13.36
C VAL A 202 -6.46 30.17 13.59
N GLY A 203 -7.60 30.02 14.26
CA GLY A 203 -8.21 28.70 14.48
C GLY A 203 -8.68 28.05 13.18
N VAL A 204 -9.16 28.81 12.19
CA VAL A 204 -9.46 28.28 10.85
C VAL A 204 -8.17 27.87 10.13
N MET A 205 -7.13 28.69 10.18
CA MET A 205 -5.84 28.43 9.52
C MET A 205 -5.08 27.23 10.13
N THR A 206 -5.24 26.97 11.43
CA THR A 206 -4.66 25.81 12.13
C THR A 206 -5.51 24.54 11.99
N GLY A 207 -6.69 24.62 11.35
CA GLY A 207 -7.64 23.52 11.28
C GLY A 207 -8.46 23.28 12.57
N ARG A 208 -8.09 23.89 13.70
CA ARG A 208 -8.76 23.72 15.01
C ARG A 208 -10.23 24.14 14.99
N LEU A 209 -10.54 25.22 14.28
CA LEU A 209 -11.92 25.70 14.14
C LEU A 209 -12.59 25.21 12.86
N GLY A 210 -11.86 24.67 11.87
CA GLY A 210 -12.39 24.41 10.53
C GLY A 210 -13.72 23.66 10.54
N ARG A 211 -13.73 22.40 11.01
CA ARG A 211 -14.96 21.58 10.99
C ARG A 211 -16.03 22.05 11.98
N PRO A 212 -15.72 22.34 13.27
CA PRO A 212 -16.75 22.78 14.22
C PRO A 212 -17.38 24.13 13.85
N TYR A 213 -16.57 25.06 13.33
CA TYR A 213 -17.06 26.38 12.90
C TYR A 213 -17.90 26.27 11.63
N ILE A 214 -17.45 25.48 10.65
CA ILE A 214 -18.28 25.18 9.46
C ILE A 214 -19.60 24.51 9.89
N ALA A 215 -19.57 23.60 10.85
CA ALA A 215 -20.79 22.96 11.38
C ALA A 215 -21.71 23.95 12.13
N GLN A 216 -21.16 24.93 12.86
CA GLN A 216 -21.93 26.01 13.46
C GLN A 216 -22.57 26.88 12.38
N LEU A 217 -21.79 27.39 11.42
CA LEU A 217 -22.32 28.20 10.31
C LEU A 217 -23.38 27.43 9.50
N THR A 218 -23.23 26.12 9.36
CA THR A 218 -24.21 25.26 8.68
C THR A 218 -25.52 25.20 9.46
N ARG A 219 -25.47 25.19 10.80
CA ARG A 219 -26.67 25.28 11.65
C ARG A 219 -27.30 26.66 11.53
N ASP A 220 -26.51 27.73 11.65
CA ASP A 220 -26.99 29.12 11.54
C ASP A 220 -27.62 29.38 10.16
N MET A 221 -27.06 28.77 9.10
CA MET A 221 -27.59 28.85 7.73
C MET A 221 -28.95 28.16 7.62
N LYS A 222 -29.09 26.97 8.23
CA LYS A 222 -30.35 26.21 8.24
C LYS A 222 -31.42 26.95 9.06
N GLU A 223 -31.04 27.53 10.19
CA GLU A 223 -31.92 28.35 11.03
C GLU A 223 -32.39 29.61 10.30
N ALA A 224 -31.47 30.37 9.70
CA ALA A 224 -31.83 31.53 8.86
C ALA A 224 -32.75 31.15 7.69
N SER A 225 -32.55 29.97 7.09
CA SER A 225 -33.46 29.45 6.05
C SER A 225 -34.84 29.08 6.60
N ALA A 226 -34.92 28.57 7.83
CA ALA A 226 -36.19 28.24 8.48
C ALA A 226 -36.97 29.51 8.88
N GLU A 227 -36.26 30.57 9.25
CA GLU A 227 -36.81 31.90 9.54
C GLU A 227 -37.13 32.73 8.29
N LEU A 228 -37.01 32.16 7.09
CA LEU A 228 -37.20 32.83 5.79
C LEU A 228 -36.21 33.99 5.53
N GLU A 229 -35.10 34.05 6.26
CA GLU A 229 -33.99 35.00 6.05
C GLU A 229 -33.03 34.55 4.94
N PHE A 230 -33.52 34.40 3.71
CA PHE A 230 -32.76 33.81 2.60
C PHE A 230 -31.47 34.56 2.23
N GLU A 231 -31.43 35.88 2.39
CA GLU A 231 -30.20 36.67 2.15
C GLU A 231 -29.09 36.34 3.15
N LYS A 232 -29.45 36.10 4.42
CA LYS A 232 -28.51 35.68 5.45
C LYS A 232 -28.07 34.23 5.22
N ALA A 233 -29.00 33.34 4.90
CA ALA A 233 -28.68 31.96 4.55
C ALA A 233 -27.74 31.88 3.33
N ALA A 234 -27.96 32.67 2.29
CA ALA A 234 -27.08 32.74 1.12
C ALA A 234 -25.66 33.22 1.49
N ARG A 235 -25.55 34.26 2.33
CA ARG A 235 -24.24 34.73 2.83
C ARG A 235 -23.52 33.66 3.63
N LEU A 236 -24.23 32.95 4.52
CA LEU A 236 -23.65 31.86 5.32
C LEU A 236 -23.22 30.68 4.44
N ARG A 237 -24.02 30.29 3.45
CA ARG A 237 -23.66 29.28 2.45
C ARG A 237 -22.36 29.63 1.73
N ASP A 238 -22.26 30.86 1.24
CA ASP A 238 -21.07 31.31 0.50
C ASP A 238 -19.83 31.36 1.41
N GLN A 239 -20.00 31.72 2.69
CA GLN A 239 -18.95 31.64 3.70
C GLN A 239 -18.52 30.19 3.98
N ILE A 240 -19.46 29.24 4.08
CA ILE A 240 -19.15 27.82 4.27
C ILE A 240 -18.34 27.28 3.10
N GLN A 241 -18.80 27.46 1.86
CA GLN A 241 -18.08 27.00 0.66
C GLN A 241 -16.67 27.60 0.57
N MET A 242 -16.54 28.87 0.94
CA MET A 242 -15.26 29.55 1.02
C MET A 242 -14.34 28.91 2.07
N LEU A 243 -14.84 28.71 3.29
CA LEU A 243 -14.08 28.15 4.40
C LEU A 243 -13.67 26.69 4.11
N GLU A 244 -14.54 25.89 3.52
CA GLU A 244 -14.22 24.52 3.09
C GLU A 244 -13.04 24.50 2.11
N THR A 245 -13.06 25.39 1.11
CA THR A 245 -11.97 25.53 0.14
C THR A 245 -10.65 25.90 0.84
N VAL A 246 -10.69 26.84 1.79
CA VAL A 246 -9.50 27.33 2.50
C VAL A 246 -8.97 26.28 3.49
N VAL A 247 -9.84 25.58 4.22
CA VAL A 247 -9.47 24.55 5.18
C VAL A 247 -8.81 23.36 4.48
N GLN A 248 -9.33 22.92 3.33
CA GLN A 248 -8.72 21.85 2.53
C GLN A 248 -7.29 22.18 2.09
N GLN A 249 -6.99 23.46 1.81
CA GLN A 249 -5.65 23.91 1.42
C GLN A 249 -4.66 24.00 2.60
N ASN A 250 -5.15 24.17 3.82
CA ASN A 250 -4.37 24.60 4.99
C ASN A 250 -4.20 23.54 6.10
N ALA A 251 -4.66 22.31 5.90
CA ALA A 251 -5.08 21.44 7.00
C ALA A 251 -4.01 21.00 8.03
N VAL A 252 -2.72 21.32 7.90
CA VAL A 252 -1.74 21.03 8.97
C VAL A 252 -0.65 22.11 9.05
N VAL A 253 -0.81 23.04 9.98
CA VAL A 253 0.31 23.71 10.64
C VAL A 253 0.14 23.38 12.11
N PHE A 254 1.00 22.51 12.66
CA PHE A 254 1.01 22.25 14.10
C PHE A 254 1.22 23.57 14.86
N ASP A 255 1.03 23.54 16.18
CA ASP A 255 1.53 24.66 16.97
C ASP A 255 3.01 24.91 16.69
N GLN A 256 3.43 26.17 16.63
CA GLN A 256 4.82 26.51 16.30
C GLN A 256 5.79 25.96 17.34
N ASP A 257 5.31 25.64 18.52
CA ASP A 257 6.08 25.05 19.62
C ASP A 257 6.21 23.52 19.50
N VAL A 258 5.59 22.88 18.49
CA VAL A 258 5.75 21.44 18.27
C VAL A 258 7.14 21.16 17.68
N ASP A 259 7.95 20.51 18.50
CA ASP A 259 9.27 19.95 18.21
C ASP A 259 9.23 18.46 18.56
N ALA A 260 9.00 17.62 17.55
CA ALA A 260 8.80 16.20 17.75
C ALA A 260 9.29 15.36 16.57
N ASP A 261 9.72 14.13 16.86
CA ASP A 261 9.90 13.10 15.83
C ASP A 261 8.74 12.13 15.89
N VAL A 262 8.13 11.83 14.75
CA VAL A 262 6.93 11.00 14.67
C VAL A 262 7.22 9.76 13.83
N PHE A 263 7.32 8.62 14.50
CA PHE A 263 7.61 7.33 13.91
C PHE A 263 6.33 6.61 13.50
N GLY A 264 6.46 5.77 12.48
CA GLY A 264 5.47 4.80 12.07
C GLY A 264 6.15 3.50 11.70
N PHE A 265 5.46 2.39 11.93
CA PHE A 265 6.03 1.05 11.97
C PHE A 265 5.13 0.11 11.20
N ALA A 266 5.73 -0.75 10.38
CA ALA A 266 5.07 -1.86 9.73
C ALA A 266 6.04 -3.03 9.70
N SER A 267 5.61 -4.21 10.14
CA SER A 267 6.47 -5.37 10.24
C SER A 267 5.75 -6.64 9.81
N ASP A 268 6.56 -7.63 9.45
CA ASP A 268 6.20 -9.03 9.29
C ASP A 268 7.22 -9.91 10.04
N GLU A 269 7.22 -11.21 9.77
CA GLU A 269 8.05 -12.20 10.46
C GLU A 269 9.56 -12.10 10.18
N LEU A 270 9.98 -11.45 9.08
CA LEU A 270 11.38 -11.35 8.65
C LEU A 270 11.97 -9.94 8.72
N GLU A 271 11.15 -8.93 8.41
CA GLU A 271 11.61 -7.55 8.36
C GLU A 271 10.56 -6.58 8.94
N ALA A 272 11.07 -5.42 9.35
CA ALA A 272 10.26 -4.27 9.71
C ALA A 272 10.69 -3.07 8.87
N SER A 273 9.74 -2.26 8.44
CA SER A 273 10.01 -0.94 7.93
C SER A 273 9.55 0.10 8.93
N VAL A 274 10.43 1.06 9.19
CA VAL A 274 10.15 2.18 10.08
C VAL A 274 10.29 3.48 9.32
N HIS A 275 9.30 4.35 9.44
CA HIS A 275 9.30 5.66 8.82
C HIS A 275 9.21 6.73 9.91
N ALA A 276 10.08 7.74 9.89
CA ALA A 276 9.98 8.88 10.79
C ALA A 276 9.72 10.16 10.02
N PHE A 277 8.88 11.04 10.56
CA PHE A 277 8.79 12.44 10.19
C PHE A 277 9.45 13.31 11.27
N TYR A 278 10.35 14.19 10.85
CA TYR A 278 10.99 15.19 11.72
C TYR A 278 10.17 16.47 11.72
N VAL A 279 9.46 16.76 12.81
CA VAL A 279 8.66 17.98 12.95
C VAL A 279 9.45 19.00 13.76
N ARG A 280 9.77 20.14 13.16
CA ARG A 280 10.39 21.27 13.86
C ARG A 280 9.62 22.55 13.60
N ALA A 281 9.42 23.32 14.67
CA ALA A 281 8.68 24.57 14.67
C ALA A 281 7.27 24.44 14.04
N GLY A 282 6.61 23.31 14.32
CA GLY A 282 5.25 23.00 13.85
C GLY A 282 5.12 22.52 12.39
N SER A 283 6.22 22.22 11.71
CA SER A 283 6.23 21.78 10.30
C SER A 283 7.13 20.57 10.09
N ILE A 284 6.75 19.67 9.18
CA ILE A 284 7.62 18.57 8.74
C ILE A 284 8.84 19.16 8.03
N ARG A 285 10.02 18.98 8.63
CA ARG A 285 11.32 19.38 8.07
C ARG A 285 12.00 18.25 7.32
N GLY A 286 11.65 17.01 7.57
CA GLY A 286 12.21 15.88 6.86
C GLY A 286 11.58 14.58 7.27
N GLU A 287 12.14 13.51 6.76
CA GLU A 287 11.72 12.14 6.97
C GLU A 287 12.91 11.19 6.86
N ARG A 288 12.79 10.00 7.45
CA ARG A 288 13.72 8.90 7.23
C ARG A 288 12.97 7.59 7.18
N ASN A 289 13.54 6.61 6.47
CA ASN A 289 12.99 5.27 6.38
C ASN A 289 14.09 4.24 6.63
N TRP A 290 13.84 3.34 7.57
CA TRP A 290 14.71 2.21 7.89
C TRP A 290 14.05 0.89 7.47
N SER A 291 14.90 -0.09 7.16
CA SER A 291 14.50 -1.46 6.91
C SER A 291 15.31 -2.32 7.89
N VAL A 292 14.63 -2.89 8.86
CA VAL A 292 15.24 -3.60 9.98
C VAL A 292 15.03 -5.09 9.81
N GLU A 293 16.06 -5.89 10.11
CA GLU A 293 15.90 -7.33 10.26
C GLU A 293 15.12 -7.65 11.54
N ARG A 294 14.14 -8.55 11.44
CA ARG A 294 13.48 -9.07 12.63
C ARG A 294 14.19 -10.34 13.11
N VAL A 295 14.86 -10.22 14.24
CA VAL A 295 15.43 -11.35 15.00
C VAL A 295 14.32 -12.04 15.80
N GLU A 296 14.49 -13.33 16.07
CA GLU A 296 13.54 -14.15 16.84
C GLU A 296 13.28 -13.65 18.25
N ASP A 297 12.08 -13.90 18.74
CA ASP A 297 11.60 -13.61 20.10
C ASP A 297 11.73 -12.15 20.57
N ILE A 298 12.08 -11.23 19.66
CA ILE A 298 12.04 -9.78 19.91
C ILE A 298 10.62 -9.30 19.64
N ASP A 299 9.94 -8.76 20.65
CA ASP A 299 8.63 -8.13 20.44
C ASP A 299 8.78 -6.76 19.73
N ASP A 300 7.67 -6.19 19.28
CA ASP A 300 7.72 -4.89 18.59
C ASP A 300 8.17 -3.74 19.52
N ALA A 301 8.05 -3.90 20.83
CA ALA A 301 8.45 -2.90 21.82
C ALA A 301 9.98 -2.87 21.98
N ASP A 302 10.63 -4.03 22.06
CA ASP A 302 12.07 -4.18 22.07
C ASP A 302 12.67 -3.71 20.75
N LEU A 303 12.07 -4.08 19.62
CA LEU A 303 12.54 -3.63 18.31
C LEU A 303 12.46 -2.10 18.16
N MET A 304 11.39 -1.48 18.68
CA MET A 304 11.26 -0.02 18.72
C MET A 304 12.32 0.61 19.62
N ALA A 305 12.60 0.02 20.79
CA ALA A 305 13.62 0.51 21.71
C ALA A 305 15.01 0.50 21.05
N ASP A 306 15.38 -0.63 20.46
CA ASP A 306 16.64 -0.85 19.75
C ASP A 306 16.80 0.11 18.57
N LEU A 307 15.72 0.32 17.80
CA LEU A 307 15.71 1.30 16.73
C LEU A 307 15.94 2.73 17.26
N LEU A 308 15.28 3.14 18.33
CA LEU A 308 15.46 4.49 18.88
C LEU A 308 16.90 4.71 19.33
N VAL A 309 17.51 3.70 19.98
CA VAL A 309 18.93 3.74 20.35
C VAL A 309 19.78 3.99 19.12
N GLN A 310 19.63 3.20 18.06
CA GLN A 310 20.45 3.38 16.86
C GLN A 310 20.19 4.72 16.15
N VAL A 311 18.93 5.12 16.01
CA VAL A 311 18.55 6.36 15.30
C VAL A 311 19.19 7.58 15.96
N TYR A 312 19.21 7.62 17.29
CA TYR A 312 19.73 8.76 18.03
C TYR A 312 21.21 8.64 18.39
N SER A 313 21.78 7.43 18.47
CA SER A 313 23.25 7.25 18.58
C SER A 313 23.92 7.72 17.29
N ASP A 314 23.42 7.29 16.12
CA ASP A 314 23.92 7.72 14.81
C ASP A 314 23.78 9.23 14.63
N ALA A 315 22.66 9.79 15.10
CA ALA A 315 22.41 11.23 15.01
C ALA A 315 23.30 12.04 15.97
N ALA A 316 23.64 11.50 17.15
CA ALA A 316 24.53 12.16 18.12
C ALA A 316 26.02 11.95 17.84
N GLY A 317 26.37 11.00 16.96
CA GLY A 317 27.75 10.54 16.78
C GLY A 317 28.28 9.76 17.99
N ASP A 318 27.38 9.19 18.79
CA ASP A 318 27.73 8.41 19.98
C ASP A 318 27.87 6.93 19.60
N ASN A 319 28.96 6.29 20.02
CA ASN A 319 29.17 4.85 19.79
C ASN A 319 28.48 4.08 20.91
N HIS A 320 27.16 3.99 20.87
CA HIS A 320 26.43 3.11 21.78
C HIS A 320 26.75 1.63 21.45
N PRO A 321 26.93 0.73 22.43
CA PRO A 321 27.17 -0.69 22.16
C PRO A 321 26.10 -1.29 21.26
N GLN A 322 26.54 -2.24 20.43
CA GLN A 322 25.73 -2.95 19.42
C GLN A 322 24.40 -3.43 20.03
N SER A 323 23.29 -2.95 19.46
CA SER A 323 21.97 -3.52 19.70
C SER A 323 21.90 -4.95 19.17
N ALA A 324 21.00 -5.78 19.71
CA ALA A 324 20.76 -7.14 19.23
C ALA A 324 20.17 -7.16 17.80
N ALA A 325 19.49 -6.08 17.39
CA ALA A 325 18.92 -5.97 16.06
C ALA A 325 19.93 -5.43 15.03
N THR A 326 20.15 -6.16 13.93
CA THR A 326 20.87 -5.63 12.76
C THR A 326 19.92 -4.71 11.97
N ILE A 327 19.96 -3.42 12.24
CA ILE A 327 19.20 -2.43 11.47
C ILE A 327 20.02 -2.01 10.25
N SER A 328 19.59 -2.44 9.06
CA SER A 328 20.13 -1.94 7.81
C SER A 328 19.58 -0.53 7.54
N THR A 329 20.45 0.48 7.57
CA THR A 329 20.13 1.84 7.17
C THR A 329 20.03 1.93 5.64
N ASN A 330 18.98 1.35 5.06
CA ASN A 330 18.99 1.16 3.61
C ASN A 330 18.89 2.47 2.79
N ARG A 331 18.49 3.63 3.37
CA ARG A 331 18.26 4.86 2.59
C ARG A 331 18.47 6.13 3.42
N GLU A 332 19.70 6.62 3.51
CA GLU A 332 19.99 7.92 4.11
C GLU A 332 19.21 9.04 3.39
N ALA A 333 18.43 9.79 4.17
CA ALA A 333 17.72 11.00 3.76
C ALA A 333 18.10 12.21 4.64
N ILE A 334 19.19 12.10 5.39
CA ILE A 334 19.84 13.27 5.99
C ILE A 334 21.07 13.52 5.13
N GLY A 335 21.10 14.67 4.47
CA GLY A 335 22.26 15.10 3.70
C GLY A 335 23.50 15.12 4.60
N SER A 336 24.69 14.98 4.00
CA SER A 336 25.98 15.07 4.70
C SER A 336 26.15 16.30 5.59
N THR A 337 25.37 17.36 5.37
CA THR A 337 25.37 18.57 6.19
C THR A 337 24.55 18.48 7.47
N GLN A 338 23.67 17.48 7.60
CA GLN A 338 22.86 17.23 8.79
C GLN A 338 23.27 15.96 9.54
N THR A 339 24.01 15.03 8.92
CA THR A 339 24.76 14.05 9.70
C THR A 339 25.79 14.82 10.53
N ILE A 340 25.99 14.42 11.78
CA ILE A 340 27.14 14.88 12.56
C ILE A 340 28.39 14.19 11.96
N THR A 341 28.72 14.51 10.71
CA THR A 341 29.99 14.12 10.10
C THR A 341 31.07 15.03 10.66
N ALA A 342 31.49 14.79 11.90
CA ALA A 342 32.70 15.42 12.40
C ALA A 342 33.32 14.59 13.51
N THR A 343 33.75 13.37 13.17
CA THR A 343 34.73 12.64 13.98
C THR A 343 36.07 13.40 14.08
N ASP A 344 36.31 14.41 13.23
CA ASP A 344 37.47 15.32 13.31
C ASP A 344 37.11 16.82 13.03
N ALA A 345 37.95 17.72 13.55
CA ALA A 345 37.89 19.17 13.43
C ALA A 345 37.87 19.67 11.98
N VAL A 346 38.58 19.02 11.05
CA VAL A 346 38.62 19.43 9.64
C VAL A 346 37.24 19.27 8.98
N ALA A 347 36.58 18.13 9.20
CA ALA A 347 35.22 17.88 8.71
C ALA A 347 34.21 18.87 9.32
N ARG A 348 34.37 19.18 10.62
CA ARG A 348 33.59 20.22 11.34
C ARG A 348 33.74 21.60 10.69
N ALA A 349 34.96 21.99 10.33
CA ALA A 349 35.24 23.25 9.67
C ALA A 349 34.68 23.30 8.24
N GLN A 350 34.81 22.21 7.46
CA GLN A 350 34.24 22.11 6.11
C GLN A 350 32.72 22.18 6.13
N ALA A 351 32.04 21.39 6.96
CA ALA A 351 30.58 21.43 7.10
C ALA A 351 30.09 22.82 7.56
N THR A 352 30.84 23.49 8.44
CA THR A 352 30.53 24.86 8.88
C THR A 352 30.74 25.86 7.75
N ARG A 353 31.79 25.74 6.94
CA ARG A 353 32.07 26.62 5.81
C ARG A 353 31.02 26.44 4.71
N GLU A 354 30.71 25.20 4.34
CA GLU A 354 29.69 24.87 3.35
C GLU A 354 28.30 25.34 3.82
N ARG A 355 28.01 25.24 5.12
CA ARG A 355 26.83 25.83 5.76
C ARG A 355 26.83 27.35 5.69
N ASN A 356 27.94 28.03 6.02
CA ASN A 356 28.02 29.49 5.95
C ASN A 356 27.83 29.98 4.51
N THR A 357 28.51 29.35 3.54
CA THR A 357 28.32 29.63 2.11
C THR A 357 26.86 29.41 1.71
N ARG A 358 26.24 28.29 2.12
CA ARG A 358 24.81 28.02 1.86
C ARG A 358 23.88 28.98 2.61
N GLN A 359 24.24 29.47 3.79
CA GLN A 359 23.45 30.45 4.55
C GLN A 359 23.51 31.82 3.88
N GLU A 360 24.70 32.22 3.41
CA GLU A 360 24.91 33.43 2.60
C GLU A 360 24.11 33.34 1.29
N THR A 361 24.11 32.16 0.65
CA THR A 361 23.35 31.93 -0.58
C THR A 361 21.84 31.94 -0.30
N THR A 362 21.36 31.10 0.62
CA THR A 362 19.93 30.86 0.87
C THR A 362 19.22 31.91 1.71
N GLY A 363 19.97 32.74 2.47
CA GLY A 363 19.42 33.69 3.43
C GLY A 363 18.60 33.06 4.58
N ARG A 364 18.69 31.73 4.77
CA ARG A 364 17.84 30.93 5.67
C ARG A 364 18.67 30.01 6.57
N ALA A 365 19.23 30.60 7.62
CA ALA A 365 19.87 29.85 8.70
C ALA A 365 18.91 28.87 9.38
N ASP A 366 17.58 29.05 9.35
CA ASP A 366 16.57 28.19 10.00
C ASP A 366 16.21 26.90 9.24
N LEU A 367 16.51 26.84 7.94
CA LEU A 367 16.32 25.63 7.12
C LEU A 367 17.60 24.81 7.02
N LEU A 368 18.74 25.50 7.11
CA LEU A 368 20.07 24.90 7.16
C LEU A 368 20.57 24.72 8.60
N ALA A 369 19.84 25.26 9.59
CA ALA A 369 20.11 25.02 11.00
C ALA A 369 20.03 23.51 11.20
N PRO A 370 21.04 22.90 11.83
CA PRO A 370 20.97 21.51 12.21
C PRO A 370 19.64 21.28 12.93
N ILE A 371 18.86 20.32 12.44
CA ILE A 371 17.75 19.76 13.21
C ILE A 371 18.40 19.32 14.52
N ALA A 372 17.91 19.83 15.66
CA ALA A 372 18.38 19.33 16.95
C ALA A 372 18.31 17.79 16.90
N PRO A 373 19.43 17.09 17.09
CA PRO A 373 19.52 15.66 16.78
C PRO A 373 18.48 14.88 17.59
N VAL A 374 18.15 15.37 18.79
CA VAL A 374 17.11 14.84 19.65
C VAL A 374 16.00 15.89 19.88
N PRO A 375 14.72 15.62 19.52
CA PRO A 375 13.59 16.52 19.76
C PRO A 375 13.16 16.52 21.24
N ARG A 376 12.28 17.44 21.64
CA ARG A 376 11.65 17.41 22.99
C ARG A 376 10.72 16.22 23.18
N GLU A 377 10.15 15.73 22.09
CA GLU A 377 9.13 14.70 22.13
C GLU A 377 9.32 13.70 21.00
N ILE A 378 9.14 12.43 21.31
CA ILE A 378 9.19 11.33 20.36
C ILE A 378 7.84 10.62 20.39
N ILE A 379 7.20 10.53 19.23
CA ILE A 379 5.94 9.85 19.04
C ILE A 379 6.20 8.53 18.34
N VAL A 380 5.75 7.43 18.93
CA VAL A 380 5.96 6.07 18.43
C VAL A 380 4.64 5.31 18.34
N PRO A 381 4.51 4.38 17.38
CA PRO A 381 3.28 3.60 17.21
C PRO A 381 3.14 2.47 18.24
N VAL A 382 4.27 1.99 18.76
CA VAL A 382 4.38 0.96 19.79
C VAL A 382 5.21 1.56 20.93
N GLU A 383 4.78 1.38 22.17
CA GLU A 383 5.54 1.83 23.33
C GLU A 383 6.82 1.00 23.45
N PRO A 384 8.01 1.62 23.47
CA PRO A 384 9.26 0.86 23.48
C PRO A 384 9.49 0.22 24.83
N ALA A 385 10.14 -0.94 24.83
CA ALA A 385 10.68 -1.52 26.04
C ALA A 385 11.68 -0.54 26.69
N ARG A 386 11.79 -0.59 28.04
CA ARG A 386 12.71 0.27 28.81
C ARG A 386 12.55 1.77 28.53
N ARG A 387 11.31 2.21 28.29
CA ARG A 387 10.99 3.62 27.96
C ARG A 387 11.63 4.64 28.90
N GLU A 388 11.60 4.43 30.22
CA GLU A 388 12.17 5.36 31.20
C GLU A 388 13.68 5.53 31.03
N GLU A 389 14.40 4.44 30.76
CA GLU A 389 15.84 4.46 30.50
C GLU A 389 16.15 5.23 29.20
N LEU A 390 15.35 5.01 28.16
CA LEU A 390 15.47 5.73 26.88
C LEU A 390 15.21 7.24 27.05
N GLU A 391 14.16 7.62 27.77
CA GLU A 391 13.86 9.03 28.07
C GLU A 391 15.01 9.69 28.85
N GLY A 392 15.60 8.99 29.82
CA GLY A 392 16.78 9.44 30.56
C GLY A 392 18.01 9.64 29.67
N TRP A 393 18.35 8.64 28.85
CA TRP A 393 19.46 8.70 27.91
C TRP A 393 19.30 9.83 26.88
N LEU A 394 18.12 9.94 26.26
CA LEU A 394 17.83 11.00 25.29
C LEU A 394 17.79 12.38 25.92
N THR A 395 17.31 12.51 27.16
CA THR A 395 17.37 13.75 27.93
C THR A 395 18.81 14.21 28.14
N ASN A 396 19.72 13.27 28.44
CA ASN A 396 21.15 13.56 28.58
C ASN A 396 21.78 13.99 27.25
N LEU A 397 21.51 13.26 26.15
CA LEU A 397 21.99 13.64 24.81
C LEU A 397 21.48 15.02 24.36
N ARG A 398 20.23 15.34 24.70
CA ARG A 398 19.61 16.61 24.32
C ARG A 398 20.06 17.79 25.19
N GLY A 399 20.43 17.54 26.44
CA GLY A 399 20.62 18.58 27.47
C GLY A 399 19.30 19.18 27.99
N GLY A 400 18.20 18.44 27.90
CA GLY A 400 16.89 18.86 28.41
C GLY A 400 15.82 17.81 28.16
N ALA A 401 14.75 17.83 28.96
CA ALA A 401 13.77 16.75 29.03
C ALA A 401 13.24 16.29 27.66
N VAL A 402 13.26 14.97 27.46
CA VAL A 402 12.70 14.24 26.32
C VAL A 402 11.62 13.30 26.81
N THR A 403 10.48 13.29 26.15
CA THR A 403 9.40 12.32 26.45
C THR A 403 9.10 11.46 25.22
N ILE A 404 8.98 10.16 25.42
CA ILE A 404 8.53 9.20 24.40
C ILE A 404 7.06 8.87 24.69
N ARG A 405 6.20 8.80 23.68
CA ARG A 405 4.80 8.36 23.91
C ARG A 405 4.12 7.85 22.66
N VAL A 406 3.07 7.06 22.86
CA VAL A 406 2.14 6.68 21.80
C VAL A 406 1.05 7.73 21.68
N ALA A 407 0.89 8.32 20.49
CA ALA A 407 -0.19 9.26 20.25
C ALA A 407 -1.52 8.50 20.05
N SER A 408 -2.53 8.77 20.88
CA SER A 408 -3.85 8.12 20.78
C SER A 408 -4.89 8.95 20.03
N ARG A 409 -4.75 10.29 20.00
CA ARG A 409 -5.69 11.21 19.36
C ARG A 409 -5.01 12.51 18.88
N GLY A 410 -5.73 13.27 18.05
CA GLY A 410 -5.33 14.60 17.58
C GLY A 410 -4.31 14.59 16.42
N ASP A 411 -3.71 15.74 16.15
CA ASP A 411 -2.84 15.95 14.97
C ASP A 411 -1.60 15.04 14.97
N LYS A 412 -1.03 14.77 16.15
CA LYS A 412 0.13 13.87 16.30
C LYS A 412 -0.22 12.44 15.95
N LYS A 413 -1.40 11.96 16.33
CA LYS A 413 -1.93 10.64 15.93
C LYS A 413 -2.13 10.59 14.41
N GLN A 414 -2.73 11.61 13.81
CA GLN A 414 -2.91 11.63 12.34
C GLN A 414 -1.58 11.58 11.58
N LEU A 415 -0.54 12.26 12.09
CA LEU A 415 0.79 12.20 11.49
C LEU A 415 1.46 10.82 11.69
N MET A 416 1.30 10.22 12.87
CA MET A 416 1.76 8.86 13.16
C MET A 416 1.08 7.82 12.26
N ASP A 417 -0.23 7.93 12.03
CA ASP A 417 -0.97 7.07 11.10
C ASP A 417 -0.46 7.22 9.66
N ARG A 418 -0.04 8.43 9.27
CA ARG A 418 0.60 8.64 7.98
C ARG A 418 2.00 8.04 7.91
N ALA A 419 2.77 8.12 9.00
CA ALA A 419 4.06 7.45 9.09
C ALA A 419 3.88 5.93 8.96
N ASN A 420 2.87 5.34 9.61
CA ASN A 420 2.51 3.91 9.49
C ASN A 420 2.15 3.53 8.04
N GLU A 421 1.40 4.39 7.35
CA GLU A 421 1.07 4.18 5.94
C GLU A 421 2.33 4.18 5.06
N ASN A 422 3.26 5.11 5.28
CA ASN A 422 4.52 5.18 4.56
C ASN A 422 5.43 3.97 4.86
N ALA A 423 5.52 3.54 6.12
CA ALA A 423 6.24 2.33 6.52
C ALA A 423 5.66 1.09 5.82
N SER A 424 4.34 0.92 5.81
CA SER A 424 3.67 -0.19 5.13
C SER A 424 3.97 -0.20 3.62
N GLN A 425 3.93 0.97 2.97
CA GLN A 425 4.28 1.09 1.55
C GLN A 425 5.77 0.83 1.28
N ALA A 426 6.66 1.22 2.19
CA ALA A 426 8.08 0.95 2.07
C ALA A 426 8.37 -0.55 2.19
N LEU A 427 7.75 -1.22 3.16
CA LEU A 427 7.81 -2.67 3.35
C LEU A 427 7.31 -3.42 2.10
N GLN A 428 6.14 -3.07 1.59
CA GLN A 428 5.58 -3.67 0.36
C GLN A 428 6.50 -3.49 -0.85
N ARG A 429 7.13 -2.32 -0.98
CA ARG A 429 8.09 -2.04 -2.07
C ARG A 429 9.38 -2.82 -1.91
N SER A 430 9.90 -2.96 -0.69
CA SER A 430 11.10 -3.77 -0.39
C SER A 430 10.89 -5.20 -0.90
N LYS A 431 9.80 -5.84 -0.44
CA LYS A 431 9.39 -7.17 -0.88
C LYS A 431 9.26 -7.29 -2.40
N MET A 432 8.63 -6.30 -3.04
CA MET A 432 8.45 -6.34 -4.49
C MET A 432 9.76 -6.14 -5.26
N SER A 433 10.66 -5.29 -4.77
CA SER A 433 11.97 -5.05 -5.39
C SER A 433 12.83 -6.32 -5.41
N ARG A 434 12.82 -7.10 -4.32
CA ARG A 434 13.52 -8.40 -4.25
C ARG A 434 12.98 -9.40 -5.28
N ILE A 435 11.67 -9.35 -5.57
CA ILE A 435 11.04 -10.23 -6.57
C ILE A 435 11.47 -9.88 -8.00
N SER A 436 11.55 -8.59 -8.32
CA SER A 436 11.88 -8.14 -9.67
C SER A 436 13.37 -8.25 -10.00
N ASP A 437 14.24 -8.16 -8.98
CA ASP A 437 15.69 -8.17 -9.17
C ASP A 437 16.20 -9.58 -9.53
N MET A 438 16.80 -9.70 -10.72
CA MET A 438 17.31 -10.98 -11.23
C MET A 438 18.49 -11.50 -10.41
N GLY A 439 19.31 -10.59 -9.86
CA GLY A 439 20.42 -10.94 -8.97
C GLY A 439 19.91 -11.60 -7.70
N ALA A 440 18.93 -10.97 -7.04
CA ALA A 440 18.24 -11.51 -5.88
C ALA A 440 17.56 -12.84 -6.17
N ARG A 441 16.85 -13.01 -7.30
CA ARG A 441 16.24 -14.30 -7.67
C ARG A 441 17.26 -15.41 -7.89
N THR A 442 18.34 -15.10 -8.62
CA THR A 442 19.43 -16.06 -8.85
C THR A 442 20.06 -16.47 -7.52
N GLN A 443 20.35 -15.50 -6.66
CA GLN A 443 20.86 -15.76 -5.31
C GLN A 443 19.89 -16.59 -4.48
N ALA A 444 18.58 -16.31 -4.57
CA ALA A 444 17.54 -17.06 -3.86
C ALA A 444 17.57 -18.54 -4.20
N MET A 445 17.57 -18.86 -5.49
CA MET A 445 17.58 -20.25 -5.93
C MET A 445 18.90 -20.95 -5.58
N ASN A 446 20.02 -20.23 -5.64
CA ASN A 446 21.32 -20.76 -5.21
C ASN A 446 21.38 -21.02 -3.70
N ASP A 447 20.82 -20.12 -2.88
CA ASP A 447 20.71 -20.29 -1.44
C ASP A 447 19.86 -21.52 -1.10
N VAL A 448 18.72 -21.69 -1.77
CA VAL A 448 17.87 -22.90 -1.62
C VAL A 448 18.61 -24.16 -2.05
N ALA A 449 19.27 -24.15 -3.20
CA ALA A 449 20.04 -25.30 -3.69
C ALA A 449 21.14 -25.70 -2.71
N LYS A 450 21.89 -24.72 -2.20
CA LYS A 450 22.94 -24.95 -1.21
C LYS A 450 22.36 -25.50 0.10
N ALA A 451 21.27 -24.94 0.60
CA ALA A 451 20.63 -25.37 1.84
C ALA A 451 20.08 -26.79 1.73
N LEU A 452 19.48 -27.15 0.60
CA LEU A 452 18.86 -28.46 0.36
C LEU A 452 19.81 -29.49 -0.27
N GLY A 453 21.09 -29.16 -0.48
CA GLY A 453 22.07 -30.06 -1.10
C GLY A 453 21.80 -30.39 -2.57
N LEU A 454 21.13 -29.52 -3.31
CA LEU A 454 20.84 -29.72 -4.74
C LEU A 454 22.07 -29.42 -5.60
N ALA A 455 22.32 -30.25 -6.62
CA ALA A 455 23.42 -30.03 -7.57
C ALA A 455 23.22 -28.75 -8.42
N GLU A 456 21.98 -28.40 -8.71
CA GLU A 456 21.61 -27.23 -9.50
C GLU A 456 20.49 -26.43 -8.83
N ALA A 457 20.43 -25.13 -9.14
CA ALA A 457 19.37 -24.23 -8.69
C ALA A 457 17.99 -24.74 -9.17
N PRO A 458 16.97 -24.84 -8.28
CA PRO A 458 15.67 -25.37 -8.66
C PRO A 458 14.90 -24.35 -9.52
N LEU A 459 14.97 -24.51 -10.85
CA LEU A 459 14.31 -23.63 -11.80
C LEU A 459 12.78 -23.75 -11.73
N ARG A 460 12.26 -24.93 -11.37
CA ARG A 460 10.83 -25.15 -11.18
C ARG A 460 10.55 -25.71 -9.79
N ILE A 461 9.74 -24.96 -9.05
CA ILE A 461 9.29 -25.30 -7.70
C ILE A 461 7.77 -25.47 -7.72
N GLU A 462 7.28 -26.61 -7.25
CA GLU A 462 5.86 -26.87 -7.04
C GLU A 462 5.56 -26.88 -5.53
N CYS A 463 4.53 -26.17 -5.08
CA CYS A 463 4.15 -26.15 -3.67
C CYS A 463 2.71 -26.55 -3.43
N TYR A 464 2.52 -27.39 -2.41
CA TYR A 464 1.25 -28.04 -2.09
C TYR A 464 0.76 -27.63 -0.69
N ASP A 465 -0.49 -27.17 -0.62
CA ASP A 465 -1.22 -26.89 0.63
C ASP A 465 -2.50 -27.72 0.67
N ILE A 466 -2.74 -28.42 1.79
CA ILE A 466 -3.94 -29.22 2.01
C ILE A 466 -4.92 -28.42 2.83
N SER A 467 -6.14 -28.29 2.32
CA SER A 467 -7.15 -27.45 2.95
C SER A 467 -8.49 -28.17 3.06
N ASN A 468 -9.06 -28.16 4.26
CA ASN A 468 -10.37 -28.74 4.52
C ASN A 468 -11.47 -27.78 4.06
N THR A 469 -12.44 -28.30 3.31
CA THR A 469 -13.61 -27.51 2.90
C THR A 469 -14.59 -27.39 4.05
N VAL A 470 -15.35 -26.29 4.09
CA VAL A 470 -16.38 -26.04 5.10
C VAL A 470 -17.42 -27.17 5.09
N GLY A 471 -17.67 -27.77 6.25
CA GLY A 471 -18.56 -28.92 6.43
C GLY A 471 -17.86 -30.28 6.46
N GLY A 472 -16.53 -30.32 6.28
CA GLY A 472 -15.72 -31.56 6.37
C GLY A 472 -15.97 -32.57 5.24
N ALA A 473 -16.90 -32.29 4.31
CA ALA A 473 -17.33 -33.26 3.32
C ALA A 473 -16.31 -33.55 2.22
N PHE A 474 -15.39 -32.61 1.93
CA PHE A 474 -14.34 -32.77 0.92
C PHE A 474 -13.08 -32.04 1.36
N GLN A 475 -11.91 -32.60 1.06
CA GLN A 475 -10.63 -31.91 1.18
C GLN A 475 -10.17 -31.47 -0.21
N VAL A 476 -9.49 -30.33 -0.27
CA VAL A 476 -8.94 -29.80 -1.53
C VAL A 476 -7.46 -29.53 -1.33
N ALA A 477 -6.64 -30.13 -2.19
CA ALA A 477 -5.24 -29.77 -2.29
C ALA A 477 -5.06 -28.66 -3.32
N SER A 478 -4.24 -27.67 -2.96
CA SER A 478 -3.90 -26.52 -3.79
C SER A 478 -2.44 -26.60 -4.18
N MET A 479 -2.16 -26.58 -5.48
CA MET A 479 -0.80 -26.59 -6.02
C MET A 479 -0.50 -25.27 -6.71
N VAL A 480 0.58 -24.61 -6.28
CA VAL A 480 1.15 -23.43 -6.91
C VAL A 480 2.50 -23.75 -7.52
N VAL A 481 2.87 -22.98 -8.53
CA VAL A 481 4.07 -23.21 -9.33
C VAL A 481 4.90 -21.94 -9.40
N PHE A 482 6.20 -22.07 -9.19
CA PHE A 482 7.18 -21.04 -9.43
C PHE A 482 8.16 -21.52 -10.49
N GLU A 483 8.45 -20.67 -11.48
CA GLU A 483 9.51 -20.86 -12.46
C GLU A 483 10.47 -19.67 -12.36
N ASP A 484 11.78 -19.94 -12.27
CA ASP A 484 12.82 -18.92 -12.08
C ASP A 484 12.50 -17.98 -10.91
N ALA A 485 12.07 -18.55 -9.77
CA ALA A 485 11.61 -17.84 -8.57
C ALA A 485 10.41 -16.88 -8.79
N ILE A 486 9.65 -17.03 -9.88
CA ILE A 486 8.43 -16.26 -10.17
C ILE A 486 7.20 -17.16 -10.21
N ALA A 487 6.15 -16.75 -9.50
CA ALA A 487 4.84 -17.39 -9.52
C ALA A 487 4.25 -17.49 -10.96
N LYS A 488 4.10 -18.73 -11.46
CA LYS A 488 3.49 -19.04 -12.75
C LYS A 488 2.02 -19.46 -12.57
N LYS A 489 1.17 -18.46 -12.37
CA LYS A 489 -0.26 -18.64 -12.04
C LYS A 489 -1.07 -19.48 -13.03
N SER A 490 -0.68 -19.51 -14.30
CA SER A 490 -1.34 -20.34 -15.33
C SER A 490 -1.16 -21.84 -15.07
N GLU A 491 -0.14 -22.23 -14.31
CA GLU A 491 0.14 -23.63 -13.96
C GLU A 491 -0.43 -24.04 -12.60
N TYR A 492 -1.20 -23.18 -11.95
CA TYR A 492 -1.80 -23.55 -10.67
C TYR A 492 -2.89 -24.59 -10.89
N ARG A 493 -3.03 -25.52 -9.94
CA ARG A 493 -3.99 -26.62 -10.02
C ARG A 493 -4.62 -26.85 -8.65
N ARG A 494 -5.83 -27.41 -8.64
CA ARG A 494 -6.52 -27.85 -7.43
C ARG A 494 -6.99 -29.27 -7.62
N PHE A 495 -6.86 -30.07 -6.58
CA PHE A 495 -7.23 -31.48 -6.60
C PHE A 495 -8.37 -31.70 -5.61
N ALA A 496 -9.46 -32.30 -6.06
CA ALA A 496 -10.46 -32.86 -5.17
C ALA A 496 -9.90 -34.15 -4.58
N ILE A 497 -9.76 -34.18 -3.26
CA ILE A 497 -9.32 -35.36 -2.53
C ILE A 497 -10.52 -36.27 -2.34
N ARG A 498 -10.40 -37.51 -2.80
CA ARG A 498 -11.50 -38.47 -2.78
C ARG A 498 -11.36 -39.45 -1.62
N GLY A 499 -10.14 -39.78 -1.20
CA GLY A 499 -9.89 -40.87 -0.26
C GLY A 499 -10.38 -42.22 -0.81
N LYS A 500 -10.32 -43.27 0.03
CA LYS A 500 -10.72 -44.63 -0.38
C LYS A 500 -12.22 -44.76 -0.66
N ASP A 501 -13.05 -44.02 0.08
CA ASP A 501 -14.52 -44.11 0.03
C ASP A 501 -15.18 -43.01 -0.84
N GLY A 502 -14.39 -42.15 -1.49
CA GLY A 502 -14.90 -41.00 -2.24
C GLY A 502 -15.37 -39.82 -1.38
N LYS A 503 -15.28 -39.93 -0.05
CA LYS A 503 -15.73 -38.93 0.94
C LYS A 503 -14.61 -38.03 1.48
N GLY A 504 -13.44 -38.02 0.84
CA GLY A 504 -12.23 -37.36 1.31
C GLY A 504 -11.28 -38.31 2.02
N ALA A 505 -10.02 -37.88 2.20
CA ALA A 505 -9.06 -38.65 2.97
C ALA A 505 -9.31 -38.50 4.48
N VAL A 506 -8.81 -39.46 5.26
CA VAL A 506 -9.03 -39.51 6.72
C VAL A 506 -8.25 -38.41 7.43
N ASP A 507 -7.06 -38.08 6.93
CA ASP A 507 -6.15 -37.07 7.47
C ASP A 507 -5.41 -36.29 6.36
N ASP A 508 -4.78 -35.19 6.75
CA ASP A 508 -4.05 -34.30 5.83
C ASP A 508 -2.84 -35.01 5.19
N LEU A 509 -2.24 -36.00 5.86
CA LEU A 509 -1.11 -36.78 5.36
C LEU A 509 -1.52 -37.68 4.18
N SER A 510 -2.64 -38.38 4.33
CA SER A 510 -3.23 -39.22 3.29
C SER A 510 -3.70 -38.38 2.10
N ALA A 511 -4.24 -37.18 2.35
CA ALA A 511 -4.62 -36.24 1.30
C ALA A 511 -3.40 -35.76 0.49
N LEU A 512 -2.30 -35.43 1.17
CA LEU A 512 -1.04 -35.04 0.53
C LEU A 512 -0.45 -36.20 -0.29
N TYR A 513 -0.42 -37.40 0.26
CA TYR A 513 0.02 -38.61 -0.43
C TYR A 513 -0.82 -38.86 -1.69
N GLU A 514 -2.16 -38.86 -1.59
CA GLU A 514 -3.06 -39.02 -2.75
C GLU A 514 -2.76 -37.97 -3.83
N THR A 515 -2.62 -36.71 -3.43
CA THR A 515 -2.37 -35.59 -4.36
C THR A 515 -1.10 -35.79 -5.16
N LEU A 516 0.02 -36.07 -4.47
CA LEU A 516 1.32 -36.24 -5.11
C LEU A 516 1.37 -37.52 -5.94
N THR A 517 0.84 -38.63 -5.42
CA THR A 517 0.73 -39.86 -6.20
C THR A 517 -0.08 -39.65 -7.47
N ARG A 518 -1.19 -38.90 -7.44
CA ARG A 518 -1.92 -38.54 -8.67
C ARG A 518 -1.06 -37.65 -9.58
N ARG A 519 -0.44 -36.59 -9.06
CA ARG A 519 0.43 -35.71 -9.87
C ARG A 519 1.54 -36.46 -10.60
N PHE A 520 2.18 -37.43 -9.94
CA PHE A 520 3.39 -38.08 -10.43
C PHE A 520 3.14 -39.45 -11.10
N LYS A 521 2.11 -40.24 -10.70
CA LYS A 521 1.72 -41.46 -11.45
C LYS A 521 1.12 -41.14 -12.81
N HIS A 522 0.41 -40.02 -12.95
CA HIS A 522 -0.12 -39.63 -14.26
C HIS A 522 0.96 -39.12 -15.23
N GLY A 523 2.21 -38.97 -14.76
CA GLY A 523 3.40 -38.73 -15.58
C GLY A 523 3.38 -37.41 -16.35
N ASN A 524 4.55 -36.95 -16.76
CA ASN A 524 4.65 -35.95 -17.84
C ASN A 524 4.31 -36.56 -19.22
N ILE A 525 3.49 -37.62 -19.25
CA ILE A 525 3.09 -38.26 -20.50
C ILE A 525 2.09 -37.32 -21.15
N ALA A 526 2.52 -36.74 -22.26
CA ALA A 526 1.67 -36.00 -23.17
C ALA A 526 0.37 -36.79 -23.43
N GLY A 527 -0.74 -36.43 -22.78
CA GLY A 527 -2.02 -37.09 -23.05
C GLY A 527 -3.07 -37.15 -21.95
N ASP A 528 -2.76 -37.00 -20.66
CA ASP A 528 -3.78 -37.25 -19.61
C ASP A 528 -4.05 -36.05 -18.68
N SER A 529 -5.30 -35.91 -18.24
CA SER A 529 -5.94 -34.70 -17.73
C SER A 529 -5.75 -34.42 -16.25
N GLY A 530 -5.09 -35.34 -15.52
CA GLY A 530 -4.76 -35.23 -14.10
C GLY A 530 -5.84 -34.47 -13.33
N GLU A 531 -7.06 -35.02 -13.33
CA GLU A 531 -8.35 -34.36 -13.05
C GLU A 531 -8.26 -33.26 -11.96
N SER A 532 -7.88 -32.06 -12.37
CA SER A 532 -8.04 -30.85 -11.57
C SER A 532 -9.52 -30.58 -11.43
N ILE A 533 -9.97 -30.01 -10.32
CA ILE A 533 -11.37 -29.59 -10.15
C ILE A 533 -11.81 -28.70 -11.33
N ASP A 534 -10.92 -27.84 -11.84
CA ASP A 534 -11.21 -26.98 -12.98
C ASP A 534 -11.32 -27.75 -14.30
N ALA A 535 -10.67 -28.90 -14.42
CA ALA A 535 -10.78 -29.81 -15.57
C ALA A 535 -12.06 -30.65 -15.46
N GLU A 536 -12.33 -31.26 -14.30
CA GLU A 536 -13.55 -32.01 -14.01
C GLU A 536 -14.81 -31.16 -14.23
N GLN A 537 -14.82 -29.93 -13.70
CA GLN A 537 -15.95 -29.01 -13.90
C GLN A 537 -16.14 -28.65 -15.37
N ARG A 538 -15.05 -28.53 -16.15
CA ARG A 538 -15.15 -28.28 -17.60
C ARG A 538 -15.67 -29.49 -18.36
N VAL A 539 -15.25 -30.71 -18.00
CA VAL A 539 -15.76 -31.96 -18.58
C VAL A 539 -17.23 -32.14 -18.24
N ALA A 540 -17.62 -31.94 -16.98
CA ALA A 540 -19.02 -31.98 -16.54
C ALA A 540 -19.87 -30.92 -17.25
N SER A 541 -19.33 -29.71 -17.45
CA SER A 541 -20.01 -28.64 -18.21
C SER A 541 -20.14 -28.97 -19.69
N ALA A 542 -19.14 -29.62 -20.29
CA ALA A 542 -19.17 -30.06 -21.68
C ALA A 542 -20.16 -31.22 -21.88
N ALA A 543 -20.19 -32.19 -20.96
CA ALA A 543 -21.18 -33.26 -20.94
C ALA A 543 -22.61 -32.72 -20.71
N GLY A 544 -22.75 -31.70 -19.84
CA GLY A 544 -23.99 -30.95 -19.65
C GLY A 544 -24.46 -30.20 -20.91
N LYS A 545 -23.51 -29.67 -21.70
CA LYS A 545 -23.81 -29.05 -23.00
C LYS A 545 -24.19 -30.06 -24.08
N MET A 546 -23.57 -31.24 -24.10
CA MET A 546 -23.98 -32.29 -25.03
C MET A 546 -25.37 -32.84 -24.69
N THR A 547 -25.67 -33.06 -23.41
CA THR A 547 -27.01 -33.50 -22.99
C THR A 547 -28.09 -32.46 -23.29
N THR A 548 -27.79 -31.16 -23.17
CA THR A 548 -28.72 -30.10 -23.59
C THR A 548 -28.84 -29.96 -25.11
N ALA A 549 -27.80 -30.24 -25.89
CA ALA A 549 -27.88 -30.26 -27.36
C ALA A 549 -28.76 -31.42 -27.87
N VAL A 550 -28.61 -32.63 -27.31
CA VAL A 550 -29.43 -33.79 -27.69
C VAL A 550 -30.90 -33.59 -27.29
N ALA A 551 -31.16 -32.94 -26.15
CA ALA A 551 -32.52 -32.60 -25.76
C ALA A 551 -33.17 -31.54 -26.67
N ALA A 552 -32.39 -30.62 -27.24
CA ALA A 552 -32.91 -29.59 -28.15
C ALA A 552 -33.33 -30.16 -29.52
N GLU A 553 -32.63 -31.18 -30.03
CA GLU A 553 -33.00 -31.83 -31.30
C GLU A 553 -34.28 -32.67 -31.22
N THR A 554 -34.67 -33.14 -30.02
CA THR A 554 -35.88 -33.97 -29.88
C THR A 554 -37.18 -33.15 -29.91
N ILE A 555 -37.12 -31.81 -29.78
CA ILE A 555 -38.31 -30.93 -29.77
C ILE A 555 -38.60 -30.32 -31.15
N ALA A 556 -37.73 -30.52 -32.15
CA ALA A 556 -38.01 -30.16 -33.54
C ALA A 556 -38.94 -31.21 -34.19
N ALA A 557 -40.21 -31.14 -33.79
CA ALA A 557 -41.30 -31.95 -34.29
C ALA A 557 -41.57 -31.72 -35.79
N ASN A 558 -41.90 -32.81 -36.48
CA ASN A 558 -42.96 -32.92 -37.47
C ASN A 558 -43.19 -31.66 -38.34
N GLY A 559 -42.30 -31.47 -39.32
CA GLY A 559 -42.44 -30.49 -40.38
C GLY A 559 -42.44 -31.17 -41.74
N ASN A 560 -43.65 -31.50 -42.20
CA ASN A 560 -44.16 -31.60 -43.57
C ASN A 560 -43.24 -32.00 -44.75
N ASP A 561 -43.80 -32.96 -45.48
CA ASP A 561 -43.45 -33.53 -46.78
C ASP A 561 -43.33 -32.52 -47.95
N ASN A 562 -42.70 -32.98 -49.04
CA ASN A 562 -42.57 -32.45 -50.41
C ASN A 562 -41.30 -31.67 -50.78
N GLY A 563 -40.54 -32.19 -51.76
CA GLY A 563 -39.65 -31.38 -52.59
C GLY A 563 -38.43 -32.10 -53.14
N GLU A 564 -38.61 -32.80 -54.27
CA GLU A 564 -37.57 -33.36 -55.13
C GLU A 564 -36.53 -32.33 -55.60
N GLY A 565 -35.30 -32.78 -55.90
CA GLY A 565 -34.52 -32.21 -57.00
C GLY A 565 -33.03 -31.95 -56.75
N GLY A 566 -32.19 -32.91 -57.19
CA GLY A 566 -30.81 -32.70 -57.71
C GLY A 566 -29.75 -32.23 -56.70
N SER A 567 -28.46 -32.46 -56.86
CA SER A 567 -27.64 -33.25 -57.78
C SER A 567 -26.20 -33.08 -57.25
N ASP A 568 -25.41 -34.14 -57.30
CA ASP A 568 -23.95 -34.15 -57.46
C ASP A 568 -23.06 -33.40 -56.44
N ILE A 569 -22.27 -34.16 -55.67
CA ILE A 569 -20.88 -34.47 -56.04
C ILE A 569 -20.34 -35.50 -55.04
N SER A 570 -20.14 -36.71 -55.55
CA SER A 570 -19.41 -37.80 -54.94
C SER A 570 -17.90 -37.61 -55.18
N GLY A 571 -17.12 -37.41 -54.12
CA GLY A 571 -15.66 -37.47 -54.13
C GLY A 571 -15.19 -38.63 -53.26
N LYS A 572 -14.91 -39.77 -53.91
CA LYS A 572 -14.49 -41.04 -53.30
C LYS A 572 -13.07 -40.96 -52.72
N GLY A 573 -12.90 -41.48 -51.50
CA GLY A 573 -11.63 -41.87 -50.89
C GLY A 573 -11.81 -43.13 -50.04
N HIS A 574 -11.70 -44.29 -50.68
CA HIS A 574 -11.42 -45.63 -50.10
C HIS A 574 -10.11 -45.63 -49.27
N ALA A 575 -9.75 -46.56 -48.39
CA ALA A 575 -10.37 -47.70 -47.69
C ALA A 575 -9.30 -48.23 -46.67
N VAL A 576 -9.73 -48.47 -45.43
CA VAL A 576 -9.52 -49.61 -44.47
C VAL A 576 -8.15 -50.37 -44.42
N PRO A 577 -7.67 -50.82 -43.23
CA PRO A 577 -6.25 -50.85 -42.84
C PRO A 577 -5.58 -52.25 -42.86
N VAL A 578 -4.24 -52.25 -42.84
CA VAL A 578 -3.41 -53.45 -42.63
C VAL A 578 -2.65 -53.30 -41.32
N GLY A 579 -2.88 -54.23 -40.40
CA GLY A 579 -2.09 -54.39 -39.18
C GLY A 579 -0.68 -54.87 -39.50
N VAL A 580 0.32 -54.23 -38.91
CA VAL A 580 1.71 -54.69 -38.91
C VAL A 580 2.12 -54.89 -37.47
N GLN A 581 2.65 -56.09 -37.22
CA GLN A 581 3.08 -56.61 -35.92
C GLN A 581 4.26 -55.84 -35.34
N ASN A 582 4.31 -55.85 -34.01
CA ASN A 582 5.37 -55.36 -33.15
C ASN A 582 6.76 -55.89 -33.55
N ASP A 583 7.65 -54.99 -33.98
CA ASP A 583 9.08 -55.20 -33.85
C ASP A 583 9.57 -54.42 -32.62
N ALA A 584 9.85 -55.18 -31.56
CA ALA A 584 10.51 -54.71 -30.36
C ALA A 584 11.95 -54.30 -30.69
N ARG A 585 12.15 -53.03 -31.02
CA ARG A 585 13.48 -52.40 -31.00
C ARG A 585 13.56 -51.53 -29.76
N GLU A 586 14.44 -51.94 -28.85
CA GLU A 586 14.87 -51.16 -27.68
C GLU A 586 15.16 -49.72 -28.11
N SER A 587 14.28 -48.80 -27.72
CA SER A 587 14.51 -47.38 -27.90
C SER A 587 15.35 -46.89 -26.71
N PRO A 588 16.36 -46.02 -26.93
CA PRO A 588 17.21 -45.49 -25.86
C PRO A 588 16.38 -44.66 -24.86
N PRO A 589 16.87 -44.46 -23.63
CA PRO A 589 16.07 -43.93 -22.53
C PRO A 589 15.49 -42.55 -22.86
N ASP A 590 14.19 -42.45 -22.58
CA ASP A 590 13.29 -41.34 -22.91
C ASP A 590 13.89 -39.96 -22.64
N ILE A 591 14.25 -39.24 -23.70
CA ILE A 591 14.44 -37.79 -23.65
C ILE A 591 13.04 -37.17 -23.58
N VAL A 592 12.64 -36.74 -22.39
CA VAL A 592 11.32 -36.14 -22.10
C VAL A 592 11.11 -34.87 -22.94
N GLN A 593 10.16 -34.91 -23.89
CA GLN A 593 9.73 -33.74 -24.68
C GLN A 593 8.85 -32.78 -23.86
N GLN A 594 9.06 -31.48 -24.08
CA GLN A 594 8.38 -30.36 -23.41
C GLN A 594 7.00 -30.10 -24.06
N ASN A 595 5.92 -30.19 -23.28
CA ASN A 595 4.55 -29.88 -23.75
C ASN A 595 4.11 -28.47 -23.31
N THR A 596 3.52 -27.70 -24.24
CA THR A 596 3.02 -26.33 -24.03
C THR A 596 1.49 -26.24 -23.91
N ASN A 597 0.78 -27.38 -23.88
CA ASN A 597 -0.67 -27.40 -23.79
C ASN A 597 -1.17 -27.15 -22.35
N ARG A 598 -2.06 -26.16 -22.17
CA ARG A 598 -2.66 -25.78 -20.87
C ARG A 598 -3.50 -26.88 -20.22
N HIS A 599 -3.85 -27.93 -20.98
CA HIS A 599 -4.61 -29.08 -20.49
C HIS A 599 -3.76 -30.11 -19.74
N HIS A 600 -2.42 -30.06 -19.88
CA HIS A 600 -1.52 -31.01 -19.24
C HIS A 600 -0.63 -30.31 -18.19
N PHE A 601 0.00 -31.12 -17.35
CA PHE A 601 1.08 -30.62 -16.51
C PHE A 601 2.28 -30.24 -17.38
N ALA A 602 2.98 -29.18 -16.98
CA ALA A 602 4.27 -28.82 -17.55
C ALA A 602 5.36 -29.85 -17.18
N TYR A 603 6.61 -29.57 -17.55
CA TYR A 603 7.77 -30.38 -17.17
C TYR A 603 7.89 -30.55 -15.64
N LYS A 604 8.69 -31.54 -15.24
CA LYS A 604 8.83 -32.00 -13.86
C LYS A 604 9.48 -30.92 -12.98
N PRO A 605 9.02 -30.70 -11.73
CA PRO A 605 9.71 -29.80 -10.82
C PRO A 605 11.07 -30.34 -10.40
N ASN A 606 12.01 -29.45 -10.06
CA ASN A 606 13.26 -29.83 -9.40
C ASN A 606 13.05 -29.95 -7.87
N LEU A 607 12.10 -29.19 -7.34
CA LEU A 607 11.79 -29.12 -5.92
C LEU A 607 10.27 -29.12 -5.69
N VAL A 608 9.82 -29.96 -4.78
CA VAL A 608 8.47 -29.96 -4.22
C VAL A 608 8.53 -29.40 -2.79
N VAL A 609 7.71 -28.38 -2.51
CA VAL A 609 7.58 -27.76 -1.20
C VAL A 609 6.20 -28.09 -0.62
N VAL A 610 6.12 -28.60 0.60
CA VAL A 610 4.85 -28.86 1.28
C VAL A 610 4.61 -27.86 2.41
N ASP A 611 3.40 -27.30 2.54
CA ASP A 611 3.01 -26.49 3.71
C ASP A 611 2.80 -27.44 4.90
N GLY A 612 3.84 -27.63 5.72
CA GLY A 612 3.85 -28.64 6.77
C GLY A 612 5.25 -28.99 7.29
N GLY A 613 5.28 -29.74 8.39
CA GLY A 613 6.51 -30.20 9.01
C GLY A 613 6.94 -31.59 8.54
N LYS A 614 7.80 -32.26 9.33
CA LYS A 614 8.36 -33.58 9.03
C LYS A 614 7.32 -34.63 8.60
N PRO A 615 6.15 -34.80 9.26
CA PRO A 615 5.19 -35.84 8.84
C PRO A 615 4.67 -35.64 7.42
N GLN A 616 4.40 -34.39 7.02
CA GLN A 616 3.96 -34.04 5.67
C GLN A 616 5.07 -34.28 4.64
N VAL A 617 6.31 -33.92 4.98
CA VAL A 617 7.49 -34.19 4.14
C VAL A 617 7.68 -35.68 3.90
N MET A 618 7.55 -36.50 4.94
CA MET A 618 7.66 -37.96 4.81
C MET A 618 6.54 -38.55 3.96
N ALA A 619 5.30 -38.07 4.11
CA ALA A 619 4.19 -38.49 3.27
C ALA A 619 4.43 -38.13 1.79
N ALA A 620 4.98 -36.94 1.52
CA ALA A 620 5.34 -36.50 0.18
C ALA A 620 6.50 -37.31 -0.41
N ALA A 621 7.55 -37.57 0.36
CA ALA A 621 8.68 -38.39 -0.05
C ALA A 621 8.23 -39.82 -0.37
N LYS A 622 7.39 -40.43 0.49
CA LYS A 622 6.77 -41.75 0.25
C LYS A 622 5.99 -41.76 -1.06
N ALA A 623 5.20 -40.72 -1.34
CA ALA A 623 4.41 -40.63 -2.56
C ALA A 623 5.29 -40.58 -3.82
N LEU A 624 6.42 -39.85 -3.79
CA LEU A 624 7.37 -39.80 -4.90
C LEU A 624 8.11 -41.14 -5.08
N GLU A 625 8.55 -41.75 -4.00
CA GLU A 625 9.20 -43.06 -4.00
C GLU A 625 8.27 -44.13 -4.63
N ASP A 626 7.00 -44.19 -4.20
CA ASP A 626 6.00 -45.13 -4.74
C ASP A 626 5.62 -44.82 -6.21
N CYS A 627 5.96 -43.63 -6.71
CA CYS A 627 5.86 -43.24 -8.11
C CYS A 627 7.14 -43.50 -8.92
N GLY A 628 8.23 -43.97 -8.29
CA GLY A 628 9.53 -44.15 -8.93
C GLY A 628 10.26 -42.84 -9.27
N VAL A 629 9.99 -41.77 -8.53
CA VAL A 629 10.54 -40.43 -8.76
C VAL A 629 11.66 -40.14 -7.77
N ASN A 630 12.92 -40.20 -8.22
CA ASN A 630 14.12 -40.11 -7.37
C ASN A 630 14.99 -38.85 -7.65
N ASP A 631 14.58 -38.03 -8.60
CA ASP A 631 15.26 -36.84 -9.15
C ASP A 631 14.53 -35.53 -8.81
N VAL A 632 13.55 -35.58 -7.90
CA VAL A 632 12.82 -34.41 -7.39
C VAL A 632 13.08 -34.32 -5.90
N ALA A 633 13.65 -33.19 -5.47
CA ALA A 633 13.82 -32.94 -4.05
C ALA A 633 12.49 -32.58 -3.40
N VAL A 634 12.36 -32.89 -2.10
CA VAL A 634 11.19 -32.55 -1.29
C VAL A 634 11.66 -31.80 -0.05
N CYS A 635 11.00 -30.70 0.26
CA CYS A 635 11.11 -30.07 1.58
C CYS A 635 9.73 -29.59 2.09
N GLY A 636 9.64 -29.35 3.39
CA GLY A 636 8.46 -28.79 4.04
C GLY A 636 8.79 -27.48 4.73
N LEU A 637 7.83 -26.56 4.75
CA LEU A 637 7.96 -25.28 5.45
C LEU A 637 6.89 -25.18 6.53
N ALA A 638 7.30 -25.15 7.80
CA ALA A 638 6.38 -25.04 8.93
C ALA A 638 6.21 -23.58 9.40
N LYS A 639 4.97 -23.14 9.65
CA LYS A 639 4.62 -21.73 9.91
C LYS A 639 5.18 -21.10 11.18
N ARG A 640 5.55 -21.86 12.20
CA ARG A 640 5.93 -21.26 13.51
C ARG A 640 7.34 -20.68 13.51
N LEU A 641 8.29 -21.40 12.92
CA LEU A 641 9.71 -21.10 13.01
C LEU A 641 10.39 -21.09 11.64
N GLU A 642 9.60 -21.15 10.56
CA GLU A 642 10.14 -21.15 9.20
C GLU A 642 11.15 -22.28 8.95
N GLU A 643 10.99 -23.36 9.71
CA GLU A 643 11.81 -24.56 9.68
C GLU A 643 11.67 -25.27 8.34
N VAL A 644 12.81 -25.52 7.69
CA VAL A 644 12.87 -26.28 6.45
C VAL A 644 13.12 -27.75 6.77
N TRP A 645 12.08 -28.56 6.64
CA TRP A 645 12.15 -30.00 6.90
C TRP A 645 12.51 -30.76 5.63
N VAL A 646 13.45 -31.69 5.71
CA VAL A 646 13.82 -32.60 4.61
C VAL A 646 13.59 -34.07 5.02
N PRO A 647 13.39 -35.01 4.08
CA PRO A 647 13.12 -36.41 4.39
C PRO A 647 14.28 -37.10 5.13
N ASP A 648 15.52 -36.74 4.79
CA ASP A 648 16.71 -37.49 5.21
C ASP A 648 17.37 -36.97 6.50
N ASP A 649 16.81 -35.92 7.13
CA ASP A 649 17.33 -35.33 8.37
C ASP A 649 16.27 -35.29 9.47
N ASP A 650 16.64 -35.62 10.70
CA ASP A 650 15.77 -35.58 11.88
C ASP A 650 15.60 -34.16 12.43
N TYR A 651 16.46 -33.22 12.01
CA TYR A 651 16.40 -31.82 12.42
C TYR A 651 16.08 -30.91 11.22
N PRO A 652 15.37 -29.79 11.45
CA PRO A 652 15.10 -28.84 10.40
C PRO A 652 16.36 -28.07 10.00
N ILE A 653 16.48 -27.78 8.70
CA ILE A 653 17.52 -26.93 8.15
C ILE A 653 17.15 -25.47 8.45
N ILE A 654 18.07 -24.75 9.09
CA ILE A 654 17.91 -23.33 9.43
C ILE A 654 18.55 -22.49 8.33
N LEU A 655 17.74 -21.85 7.47
CA LEU A 655 18.23 -20.82 6.56
C LEU A 655 18.35 -19.47 7.30
N LYS A 656 19.28 -18.64 6.85
CA LYS A 656 19.35 -17.24 7.33
C LYS A 656 18.04 -16.53 6.95
N ARG A 657 17.38 -15.87 7.90
CA ARG A 657 16.08 -15.19 7.71
C ARG A 657 16.08 -14.16 6.58
N GLN A 658 17.17 -13.42 6.41
CA GLN A 658 17.35 -12.48 5.28
C GLN A 658 17.90 -13.09 4.00
N SER A 659 18.25 -14.39 3.98
CA SER A 659 18.70 -15.02 2.74
C SER A 659 17.60 -14.91 1.69
N GLU A 660 18.01 -14.64 0.47
CA GLU A 660 17.08 -14.60 -0.65
C GLU A 660 16.38 -15.97 -0.80
N GLY A 661 17.05 -17.05 -0.38
CA GLY A 661 16.49 -18.39 -0.34
C GLY A 661 15.32 -18.56 0.65
N MET A 662 15.46 -18.07 1.89
CA MET A 662 14.37 -18.13 2.87
C MET A 662 13.15 -17.32 2.40
N TYR A 663 13.40 -16.13 1.84
CA TYR A 663 12.35 -15.30 1.26
C TYR A 663 11.60 -16.01 0.11
N LEU A 664 12.33 -16.71 -0.76
CA LEU A 664 11.72 -17.50 -1.84
C LEU A 664 10.82 -18.61 -1.30
N LEU A 665 11.28 -19.38 -0.30
CA LEU A 665 10.49 -20.48 0.27
C LEU A 665 9.21 -19.97 0.96
N GLN A 666 9.31 -18.90 1.75
CA GLN A 666 8.13 -18.26 2.35
C GLN A 666 7.14 -17.80 1.31
N ARG A 667 7.62 -17.14 0.25
CA ARG A 667 6.76 -16.66 -0.82
C ARG A 667 6.04 -17.80 -1.54
N VAL A 668 6.73 -18.92 -1.75
CA VAL A 668 6.17 -20.14 -2.35
C VAL A 668 5.04 -20.69 -1.45
N ARG A 669 5.28 -20.80 -0.13
CA ARG A 669 4.26 -21.21 0.85
C ARG A 669 3.09 -20.24 0.95
N ASP A 670 3.36 -18.95 1.13
CA ASP A 670 2.31 -17.94 1.32
C ASP A 670 1.42 -17.83 0.07
N GLU A 671 1.99 -18.01 -1.13
CA GLU A 671 1.22 -18.07 -2.36
C GLU A 671 0.37 -19.35 -2.45
N SER A 672 0.86 -20.51 -1.97
CA SER A 672 0.08 -21.76 -1.90
C SER A 672 -1.10 -21.60 -0.94
N HIS A 673 -0.83 -21.06 0.25
CA HIS A 673 -1.84 -20.79 1.26
C HIS A 673 -2.86 -19.75 0.81
N ARG A 674 -2.43 -18.67 0.14
CA ARG A 674 -3.32 -17.67 -0.48
C ARG A 674 -4.21 -18.32 -1.55
N PHE A 675 -3.64 -19.18 -2.38
CA PHE A 675 -4.38 -19.87 -3.44
C PHE A 675 -5.44 -20.83 -2.87
N ALA A 676 -5.14 -21.51 -1.75
CA ALA A 676 -6.08 -22.34 -1.01
C ALA A 676 -7.22 -21.51 -0.37
N ILE A 677 -6.88 -20.46 0.39
CA ILE A 677 -7.88 -19.62 1.08
C ILE A 677 -8.83 -18.95 0.09
N THR A 678 -8.32 -18.44 -1.05
CA THR A 678 -9.15 -17.74 -2.03
C THR A 678 -10.24 -18.63 -2.62
N TYR A 679 -9.97 -19.93 -2.80
CA TYR A 679 -10.96 -20.91 -3.22
C TYR A 679 -12.06 -21.09 -2.17
N HIS A 680 -11.69 -21.33 -0.90
CA HIS A 680 -12.66 -21.44 0.19
C HIS A 680 -13.49 -20.18 0.38
N ARG A 681 -12.93 -18.99 0.15
CA ARG A 681 -13.69 -17.73 0.17
C ARG A 681 -14.68 -17.65 -1.00
N GLN A 682 -14.28 -18.04 -2.21
CA GLN A 682 -15.19 -18.08 -3.36
C GLN A 682 -16.30 -19.12 -3.20
N GLN A 683 -15.98 -20.31 -2.70
CA GLN A 683 -16.95 -21.37 -2.45
C GLN A 683 -17.87 -21.03 -1.29
N ARG A 684 -17.38 -20.43 -0.19
CA ARG A 684 -18.23 -19.86 0.87
C ARG A 684 -19.15 -18.79 0.35
N ARG A 685 -18.64 -17.86 -0.48
CA ARG A 685 -19.49 -16.83 -1.09
C ARG A 685 -20.60 -17.49 -1.90
N LYS A 686 -20.29 -18.46 -2.77
CA LYS A 686 -21.28 -19.21 -3.57
C LYS A 686 -22.23 -20.09 -2.74
N GLY A 687 -21.74 -20.71 -1.66
CA GLY A 687 -22.49 -21.62 -0.81
C GLY A 687 -23.41 -20.90 0.17
N ALA A 688 -22.94 -19.84 0.82
CA ALA A 688 -23.77 -18.94 1.63
C ALA A 688 -24.84 -18.23 0.79
N LEU A 689 -24.54 -17.98 -0.50
CA LEU A 689 -25.54 -17.49 -1.47
C LEU A 689 -26.65 -18.52 -1.75
N ARG A 690 -26.39 -19.82 -1.59
CA ARG A 690 -27.35 -20.91 -1.86
C ARG A 690 -28.12 -21.36 -0.62
N SER A 691 -27.44 -21.64 0.48
CA SER A 691 -28.04 -22.24 1.68
C SER A 691 -29.23 -21.46 2.24
N ALA A 692 -29.16 -20.12 2.30
CA ALA A 692 -30.28 -19.32 2.82
C ALA A 692 -31.50 -19.29 1.89
N LEU A 693 -31.34 -19.59 0.60
CA LEU A 693 -32.43 -19.58 -0.39
C LEU A 693 -32.93 -21.00 -0.72
N ASP A 694 -32.13 -22.03 -0.47
CA ASP A 694 -32.50 -23.44 -0.69
C ASP A 694 -33.61 -23.90 0.28
N GLU A 695 -33.66 -23.33 1.49
CA GLU A 695 -34.65 -23.68 2.51
C GLU A 695 -36.03 -23.02 2.29
N ILE A 696 -36.16 -22.07 1.35
CA ILE A 696 -37.39 -21.30 1.15
C ILE A 696 -38.36 -22.06 0.23
N PRO A 697 -39.53 -22.51 0.73
CA PRO A 697 -40.50 -23.23 -0.10
C PRO A 697 -40.95 -22.40 -1.31
N GLY A 698 -40.89 -22.99 -2.51
CA GLY A 698 -41.29 -22.35 -3.77
C GLY A 698 -40.19 -21.54 -4.49
N ILE A 699 -39.00 -21.42 -3.91
CA ILE A 699 -37.84 -20.74 -4.52
C ILE A 699 -36.86 -21.77 -5.12
N GLY A 700 -37.12 -22.18 -6.36
CA GLY A 700 -36.19 -23.04 -7.12
C GLY A 700 -34.98 -22.29 -7.70
N GLU A 701 -34.01 -23.03 -8.25
CA GLU A 701 -32.73 -22.49 -8.79
C GLU A 701 -32.89 -21.29 -9.75
N SER A 702 -33.95 -21.27 -10.56
CA SER A 702 -34.19 -20.19 -11.52
C SER A 702 -34.57 -18.85 -10.85
N TYR A 703 -35.26 -18.91 -9.70
CA TYR A 703 -35.60 -17.73 -8.91
C TYR A 703 -34.40 -17.27 -8.09
N GLN A 704 -33.65 -18.20 -7.51
CA GLN A 704 -32.40 -17.89 -6.81
C GLN A 704 -31.43 -17.12 -7.71
N LYS A 705 -31.18 -17.59 -8.94
CA LYS A 705 -30.34 -16.85 -9.91
C LYS A 705 -30.85 -15.44 -10.19
N ARG A 706 -32.16 -15.24 -10.29
CA ARG A 706 -32.75 -13.90 -10.52
C ARG A 706 -32.59 -12.98 -9.32
N LEU A 707 -32.89 -13.48 -8.11
CA LEU A 707 -32.66 -12.76 -6.87
C LEU A 707 -31.19 -12.35 -6.73
N LEU A 708 -30.26 -13.28 -6.96
CA LEU A 708 -28.83 -13.02 -6.87
C LEU A 708 -28.35 -12.02 -7.93
N ASN A 709 -28.88 -12.09 -9.16
CA ASN A 709 -28.56 -11.10 -10.21
C ASN A 709 -29.11 -9.71 -9.88
N HIS A 710 -30.22 -9.61 -9.15
CA HIS A 710 -30.83 -8.33 -8.77
C HIS A 710 -30.16 -7.70 -7.54
N PHE A 711 -29.97 -8.47 -6.46
CA PHE A 711 -29.47 -7.96 -5.18
C PHE A 711 -27.96 -8.16 -4.96
N GLY A 712 -27.32 -9.05 -5.73
CA GLY A 712 -25.89 -9.36 -5.63
C GLY A 712 -25.46 -10.18 -4.41
N SER A 713 -26.18 -10.12 -3.29
CA SER A 713 -25.90 -10.92 -2.09
C SER A 713 -27.13 -11.18 -1.21
N VAL A 714 -27.11 -12.26 -0.42
CA VAL A 714 -28.15 -12.56 0.58
C VAL A 714 -28.23 -11.45 1.64
N LYS A 715 -27.11 -10.81 1.99
CA LYS A 715 -27.12 -9.66 2.91
C LYS A 715 -27.97 -8.51 2.37
N ALA A 716 -27.81 -8.16 1.09
CA ALA A 716 -28.62 -7.13 0.45
C ALA A 716 -30.10 -7.54 0.34
N MET A 717 -30.41 -8.84 0.26
CA MET A 717 -31.80 -9.33 0.32
C MET A 717 -32.40 -9.18 1.73
N ARG A 718 -31.62 -9.41 2.79
CA ARG A 718 -32.07 -9.17 4.17
C ARG A 718 -32.34 -7.68 4.45
N GLU A 719 -31.71 -6.79 3.70
CA GLU A 719 -31.94 -5.34 3.81
C GLU A 719 -33.07 -4.86 2.87
N ALA A 720 -33.62 -5.74 2.02
CA ALA A 720 -34.62 -5.39 1.03
C ALA A 720 -36.05 -5.45 1.60
N SER A 721 -36.91 -4.55 1.13
CA SER A 721 -38.35 -4.58 1.46
C SER A 721 -39.11 -5.62 0.61
N VAL A 722 -40.34 -5.95 1.02
CA VAL A 722 -41.23 -6.82 0.23
C VAL A 722 -41.42 -6.25 -1.19
N GLU A 723 -41.59 -4.94 -1.31
CA GLU A 723 -41.73 -4.22 -2.59
C GLU A 723 -40.47 -4.34 -3.47
N ASP A 724 -39.28 -4.43 -2.87
CA ASP A 724 -38.04 -4.65 -3.62
C ASP A 724 -37.96 -6.06 -4.20
N PHE A 725 -38.48 -7.07 -3.51
CA PHE A 725 -38.54 -8.43 -4.04
C PHE A 725 -39.50 -8.55 -5.23
N GLU A 726 -40.61 -7.81 -5.23
CA GLU A 726 -41.57 -7.79 -6.34
C GLU A 726 -41.00 -7.19 -7.64
N LYS A 727 -39.97 -6.33 -7.53
CA LYS A 727 -39.26 -5.80 -8.70
C LYS A 727 -38.50 -6.90 -9.45
N VAL A 728 -38.30 -8.08 -8.85
CA VAL A 728 -37.66 -9.22 -9.49
C VAL A 728 -38.66 -9.96 -10.38
N LYS A 729 -38.37 -10.00 -11.69
CA LYS A 729 -39.23 -10.62 -12.70
C LYS A 729 -39.69 -12.05 -12.32
N GLY A 730 -41.00 -12.21 -12.15
CA GLY A 730 -41.68 -13.47 -11.83
C GLY A 730 -41.91 -13.73 -10.34
N ILE A 731 -41.49 -12.81 -9.47
CA ILE A 731 -41.82 -12.85 -8.04
C ILE A 731 -43.06 -11.98 -7.83
N GLY A 732 -44.21 -12.62 -7.56
CA GLY A 732 -45.43 -11.92 -7.14
C GLY A 732 -45.49 -11.75 -5.62
N HIS A 733 -46.47 -10.98 -5.14
CA HIS A 733 -46.61 -10.60 -3.72
C HIS A 733 -46.45 -11.75 -2.73
N ALA A 734 -47.20 -12.86 -2.92
CA ALA A 734 -47.13 -14.02 -2.03
C ALA A 734 -45.72 -14.64 -1.93
N LYS A 735 -44.91 -14.62 -3.00
CA LYS A 735 -43.52 -15.10 -2.96
C LYS A 735 -42.58 -14.10 -2.33
N ALA A 736 -42.79 -12.81 -2.59
CA ALA A 736 -42.01 -11.74 -1.98
C ALA A 736 -42.17 -11.76 -0.46
N GLU A 737 -43.39 -11.97 0.03
CA GLU A 737 -43.70 -12.08 1.46
C GLU A 737 -43.08 -13.35 2.08
N ALA A 738 -43.14 -14.50 1.39
CA ALA A 738 -42.47 -15.72 1.84
C ALA A 738 -40.93 -15.57 1.90
N LEU A 739 -40.32 -14.90 0.91
CA LEU A 739 -38.90 -14.57 0.89
C LEU A 739 -38.51 -13.65 2.04
N TYR A 740 -39.27 -12.57 2.24
CA TYR A 740 -39.03 -11.60 3.31
C TYR A 740 -39.11 -12.28 4.67
N THR A 741 -40.16 -13.07 4.91
CA THR A 741 -40.36 -13.82 6.15
C THR A 741 -39.22 -14.80 6.41
N ALA A 742 -38.89 -15.65 5.45
CA ALA A 742 -37.82 -16.65 5.61
C ALA A 742 -36.43 -16.03 5.83
N LEU A 743 -36.17 -14.86 5.25
CA LEU A 743 -34.89 -14.15 5.43
C LEU A 743 -34.80 -13.37 6.74
N HIS A 744 -35.92 -13.12 7.43
CA HIS A 744 -36.00 -12.37 8.70
C HIS A 744 -36.36 -13.24 9.91
N GLU A 745 -36.85 -14.48 9.72
CA GLU A 745 -36.98 -15.46 10.81
C GLU A 745 -35.63 -16.00 11.32
N GLN A 746 -34.54 -15.82 10.54
CA GLN A 746 -33.16 -16.21 10.88
C GLN A 746 -32.29 -15.02 11.30
#